data_AF-A0A8S4A4V8-F1
#
_entry.id   AF-A0A8S4A4V8-F1
#
_cell.length_a   1.000
_cell.length_b   1.000
_cell.length_c   1.000
_cell.angle_alpha   90.00
_cell.angle_beta   90.00
_cell.angle_gamma   90.00
#
_symmetry.space_group_name_H-M   'P 1'
#
loop_
_entity.id
_entity.type
_entity.pdbx_description
1 polymer ?
#
loop_
_entity_poly.entity_id
_entity_poly.type
_entity_poly.pdbx_seq_one_letter_code
_entity_poly.pdbx_strand_id
1 'polypeptide(L)'
;MEGLPQLLKAWATQEMKFQNVAYSSSDFIPLPTEKDFEQLCKKPLDDVWRYVLKHVKSKQSVREIKGNIELYKRLGLQKSVKTQQTSQETSEQNALQQAKAELVRELTSCRSDVHQLHKEMNHLKHEVMDAELAYQSARQRVRDLQKKEVILEVAGKCAEETVARYSEYDQRVEKLYQNMTRQCEGHKNNYVTRGIKNKVGDLETECCRDVRLACEVIEEFLHRIIDGSFGDKTTLENAQKQLAEKIEAVASAHNISSLVSALVTNINYTSKELQERTQQISIAKDAEALSFSYDAKDGLRDMSSPPSVQKSVQELLLAGNEQHVMRWFHEQEKINEQWKLTAQLDDIMMDIRKQVQRLIGDQPRCVQLANSYIDAQIQLAEERSVLPCLKAEACSLKNKIAKAKQERQELHLKYEKIQDFRGLVEKKQNIISTLARQNAQAPVKLDSQKKQVMSYILSRSMSSHAAQVHRLTDGLKNSFISELMKFDSLDISCFVTVSLDSNTRQCVLDLSIAPSIHPLAHEKLHMYTDIRTAVGFPAFKSTDSLFLHVLDIHNQIQELHQAQQRRQNSVRTAMTAANTTDDLSTFLASVQRNLEDMCQKAKEHDRAQCDKLLPKLQKSLKAILTCASQMSDLQKQVNIWWEQPAQFTTPWVVTEGMTFDQWLRKWRVAVTMHHKKMIEYKCAAMKQQDSASKS
;
A
#
# COMPACT_ATOMS: atom_id res chain seq x y z
N MET A 1 -56.08 -52.07 -22.81
CA MET A 1 -55.90 -53.52 -22.57
C MET A 1 -56.98 -54.22 -23.39
N GLU A 2 -56.61 -54.83 -24.51
CA GLU A 2 -57.55 -55.54 -25.38
C GLU A 2 -58.01 -56.85 -24.71
N GLY A 3 -59.29 -57.20 -24.86
CA GLY A 3 -59.85 -58.42 -24.25
C GLY A 3 -59.42 -59.68 -25.00
N LEU A 4 -59.27 -60.82 -24.29
CA LEU A 4 -58.97 -62.13 -24.89
C LEU A 4 -59.82 -62.50 -26.14
N PRO A 5 -61.12 -62.17 -26.21
CA PRO A 5 -61.94 -62.43 -27.40
C PRO A 5 -61.49 -61.64 -28.64
N GLN A 6 -60.99 -60.42 -28.45
CA GLN A 6 -60.47 -59.58 -29.53
C GLN A 6 -59.14 -60.12 -30.06
N LEU A 7 -58.27 -60.59 -29.15
CA LEU A 7 -57.01 -61.26 -29.52
C LEU A 7 -57.27 -62.59 -30.25
N LEU A 8 -58.29 -63.36 -29.86
CA LEU A 8 -58.66 -64.60 -30.55
C LEU A 8 -59.21 -64.34 -31.96
N LYS A 9 -60.03 -63.29 -32.11
CA LYS A 9 -60.57 -62.83 -33.40
C LYS A 9 -59.45 -62.36 -34.33
N ALA A 10 -58.49 -61.57 -33.81
CA ALA A 10 -57.32 -61.14 -34.57
C ALA A 10 -56.43 -62.32 -34.97
N TRP A 11 -56.19 -63.27 -34.08
CA TRP A 11 -55.44 -64.50 -34.36
C TRP A 11 -56.10 -65.37 -35.44
N ALA A 12 -57.42 -65.58 -35.38
CA ALA A 12 -58.15 -66.38 -36.36
C ALA A 12 -58.18 -65.75 -37.77
N THR A 13 -58.34 -64.42 -37.84
CA THR A 13 -58.50 -63.69 -39.11
C THR A 13 -57.17 -63.25 -39.73
N GLN A 14 -56.22 -62.75 -38.92
CA GLN A 14 -54.96 -62.18 -39.39
C GLN A 14 -53.82 -63.22 -39.40
N GLU A 15 -53.66 -64.01 -38.35
CA GLU A 15 -52.55 -64.98 -38.24
C GLU A 15 -52.85 -66.33 -38.91
N MET A 16 -54.06 -66.87 -38.72
CA MET A 16 -54.49 -68.15 -39.31
C MET A 16 -55.07 -68.03 -40.72
N LYS A 17 -55.31 -66.80 -41.19
CA LYS A 17 -55.89 -66.47 -42.52
C LYS A 17 -57.17 -67.27 -42.82
N PHE A 18 -58.09 -67.38 -41.87
CA PHE A 18 -59.44 -67.85 -42.17
C PHE A 18 -60.15 -66.78 -43.04
N GLN A 19 -60.24 -67.03 -44.34
CA GLN A 19 -60.95 -66.18 -45.30
C GLN A 19 -62.21 -66.88 -45.79
N ASN A 20 -63.25 -66.07 -46.11
CA ASN A 20 -64.49 -66.48 -46.76
C ASN A 20 -64.19 -67.33 -47.99
N VAL A 21 -64.47 -68.63 -47.91
CA VAL A 21 -64.44 -69.48 -49.09
C VAL A 21 -65.84 -69.46 -49.68
N ALA A 22 -66.04 -68.61 -50.68
CA ALA A 22 -67.23 -68.66 -51.53
C ALA A 22 -67.07 -69.84 -52.51
N TYR A 23 -67.60 -71.00 -52.15
CA TYR A 23 -67.98 -72.03 -53.12
C TYR A 23 -69.50 -72.18 -53.09
N SER A 24 -70.11 -71.69 -54.16
CA SER A 24 -71.51 -71.88 -54.55
C SER A 24 -72.58 -71.07 -53.81
N SER A 25 -73.44 -70.48 -54.63
CA SER A 25 -74.52 -69.57 -54.30
C SER A 25 -75.68 -70.26 -53.57
N SER A 26 -75.65 -70.30 -52.23
CA SER A 26 -76.87 -70.30 -51.38
C SER A 26 -76.64 -70.26 -49.87
N ASP A 27 -75.41 -70.36 -49.34
CA ASP A 27 -75.19 -70.35 -47.87
C ASP A 27 -74.11 -69.34 -47.46
N PHE A 28 -74.54 -68.13 -47.08
CA PHE A 28 -73.68 -67.15 -46.43
C PHE A 28 -73.58 -67.51 -44.95
N ILE A 29 -72.48 -68.14 -44.51
CA ILE A 29 -72.21 -68.33 -43.09
C ILE A 29 -71.53 -67.05 -42.59
N PRO A 30 -72.21 -66.16 -41.83
CA PRO A 30 -71.56 -64.98 -41.29
C PRO A 30 -70.44 -65.38 -40.33
N LEU A 31 -69.37 -64.59 -40.30
CA LEU A 31 -68.29 -64.75 -39.32
C LEU A 31 -68.88 -64.78 -37.89
N PRO A 32 -68.35 -65.63 -36.99
CA PRO A 32 -68.73 -65.59 -35.58
C PRO A 32 -68.54 -64.17 -35.02
N THR A 33 -69.58 -63.67 -34.37
CA THR A 33 -69.63 -62.32 -33.81
C THR A 33 -68.70 -62.26 -32.58
N GLU A 34 -68.31 -61.06 -32.14
CA GLU A 34 -67.46 -60.89 -30.96
C GLU A 34 -68.03 -61.56 -29.69
N LYS A 35 -69.37 -61.65 -29.61
CA LYS A 35 -70.11 -62.38 -28.57
C LYS A 35 -69.95 -63.91 -28.61
N ASP A 36 -69.66 -64.50 -29.78
CA ASP A 36 -69.43 -65.94 -29.94
C ASP A 36 -68.02 -66.30 -29.44
N PHE A 37 -67.05 -65.42 -29.64
CA PHE A 37 -65.70 -65.55 -29.07
C PHE A 37 -65.68 -65.31 -27.56
N GLU A 38 -66.56 -64.45 -27.02
CA GLU A 38 -66.75 -64.30 -25.58
C GLU A 38 -67.24 -65.60 -24.91
N GLN A 39 -68.07 -66.40 -25.59
CA GLN A 39 -68.51 -67.70 -25.06
C GLN A 39 -67.36 -68.73 -25.00
N LEU A 40 -66.48 -68.73 -26.00
CA LEU A 40 -65.30 -69.61 -26.05
C LEU A 40 -64.24 -69.26 -24.98
N CYS A 41 -64.21 -68.01 -24.54
CA CYS A 41 -63.28 -67.50 -23.53
C CYS A 41 -63.79 -67.63 -22.08
N LYS A 42 -64.91 -68.34 -21.84
CA LYS A 42 -65.38 -68.64 -20.48
C LYS A 42 -64.55 -69.77 -19.85
N LYS A 43 -64.28 -69.66 -18.54
CA LYS A 43 -63.56 -70.71 -17.78
C LYS A 43 -64.32 -72.04 -17.90
N PRO A 44 -63.64 -73.17 -18.21
CA PRO A 44 -62.21 -73.45 -18.02
C PRO A 44 -61.32 -73.29 -19.27
N LEU A 45 -61.83 -72.76 -20.39
CA LEU A 45 -61.13 -72.74 -21.68
C LEU A 45 -60.18 -71.53 -21.86
N ASP A 46 -60.25 -70.55 -20.95
CA ASP A 46 -59.44 -69.32 -20.92
C ASP A 46 -57.92 -69.59 -20.98
N ASP A 47 -57.43 -70.52 -20.15
CA ASP A 47 -56.00 -70.85 -20.10
C ASP A 47 -55.51 -71.59 -21.35
N VAL A 48 -56.39 -72.39 -21.96
CA VAL A 48 -56.10 -73.11 -23.22
C VAL A 48 -55.94 -72.10 -24.34
N TRP A 49 -56.82 -71.10 -24.43
CA TRP A 49 -56.74 -70.08 -25.48
C TRP A 49 -55.55 -69.14 -25.31
N ARG A 50 -55.16 -68.79 -24.08
CA ARG A 50 -53.88 -68.07 -23.83
C ARG A 50 -52.67 -68.88 -24.27
N TYR A 51 -52.67 -70.19 -24.01
CA TYR A 51 -51.60 -71.08 -24.45
C TYR A 51 -51.51 -71.15 -25.98
N VAL A 52 -52.65 -71.29 -26.66
CA VAL A 52 -52.72 -71.34 -28.14
C VAL A 52 -52.22 -70.03 -28.75
N LEU A 53 -52.67 -68.87 -28.26
CA LEU A 53 -52.21 -67.55 -28.72
C LEU A 53 -50.69 -67.36 -28.54
N LYS A 54 -50.10 -67.94 -27.48
CA LYS A 54 -48.67 -67.83 -27.21
C LYS A 54 -47.81 -68.74 -28.09
N HIS A 55 -48.28 -69.96 -28.36
CA HIS A 55 -47.46 -71.03 -28.94
C HIS A 55 -47.80 -71.39 -30.40
N VAL A 56 -48.94 -70.94 -30.94
CA VAL A 56 -49.39 -71.29 -32.28
C VAL A 56 -49.57 -70.03 -33.13
N LYS A 57 -48.47 -69.50 -33.67
CA LYS A 57 -48.47 -68.21 -34.41
C LYS A 57 -48.61 -68.33 -35.94
N SER A 58 -48.61 -69.54 -36.50
CA SER A 58 -48.81 -69.77 -37.93
C SER A 58 -49.19 -71.23 -38.27
N LYS A 59 -49.71 -71.47 -39.49
CA LYS A 59 -49.92 -72.84 -40.04
C LYS A 59 -48.63 -73.68 -40.08
N GLN A 60 -47.45 -73.05 -40.14
CA GLN A 60 -46.16 -73.74 -40.15
C GLN A 60 -45.80 -74.28 -38.77
N SER A 61 -46.08 -73.52 -37.71
CA SER A 61 -45.91 -73.97 -36.31
C SER A 61 -46.83 -75.15 -35.98
N VAL A 62 -48.04 -75.20 -36.56
CA VAL A 62 -48.94 -76.37 -36.43
C VAL A 62 -48.38 -77.60 -37.15
N ARG A 63 -47.72 -77.44 -38.31
CA ARG A 63 -47.01 -78.53 -39.00
C ARG A 63 -45.83 -79.05 -38.19
N GLU A 64 -45.06 -78.16 -37.57
CA GLU A 64 -43.94 -78.56 -36.70
C GLU A 64 -44.43 -79.27 -35.44
N ILE A 65 -45.51 -78.80 -34.80
CA ILE A 65 -46.11 -79.48 -33.65
C ILE A 65 -46.68 -80.84 -34.06
N LYS A 66 -47.35 -80.94 -35.22
CA LYS A 66 -47.84 -82.23 -35.77
C LYS A 66 -46.68 -83.16 -36.14
N GLY A 67 -45.60 -82.61 -36.71
CA GLY A 67 -44.36 -83.34 -37.00
C GLY A 67 -43.66 -83.84 -35.73
N ASN A 68 -43.63 -83.03 -34.68
CA ASN A 68 -43.10 -83.39 -33.37
C ASN A 68 -43.97 -84.44 -32.68
N ILE A 69 -45.30 -84.36 -32.76
CA ILE A 69 -46.22 -85.40 -32.23
C ILE A 69 -46.05 -86.72 -32.99
N GLU A 70 -45.87 -86.67 -34.32
CA GLU A 70 -45.60 -87.87 -35.12
C GLU A 70 -44.20 -88.44 -34.87
N LEU A 71 -43.21 -87.58 -34.59
CA LEU A 71 -41.88 -87.98 -34.10
C LEU A 71 -41.97 -88.63 -32.72
N TYR A 72 -42.78 -88.10 -31.80
CA TYR A 72 -43.01 -88.71 -30.49
C TYR A 72 -43.74 -90.07 -30.61
N LYS A 73 -44.59 -90.27 -31.62
CA LYS A 73 -45.16 -91.59 -31.95
C LYS A 73 -44.14 -92.55 -32.56
N ARG A 74 -43.23 -92.06 -33.41
CA ARG A 74 -42.15 -92.87 -34.03
C ARG A 74 -40.98 -93.16 -33.08
N LEU A 75 -40.74 -92.32 -32.06
CA LEU A 75 -39.66 -92.43 -31.08
C LEU A 75 -40.00 -93.29 -29.84
N GLY A 76 -41.11 -94.04 -29.86
CA GLY A 76 -41.27 -95.22 -28.99
C GLY A 76 -41.20 -94.97 -27.48
N LEU A 77 -41.75 -93.86 -26.98
CA LEU A 77 -41.92 -93.62 -25.53
C LEU A 77 -43.33 -93.98 -25.04
N GLN A 78 -43.84 -95.15 -25.46
CA GLN A 78 -44.90 -95.84 -24.73
C GLN A 78 -44.37 -97.20 -24.26
N LYS A 79 -44.01 -97.25 -22.97
CA LYS A 79 -43.93 -98.50 -22.22
C LYS A 79 -45.32 -99.12 -22.16
N SER A 80 -45.56 -100.17 -22.93
CA SER A 80 -46.51 -101.21 -22.55
C SER A 80 -46.05 -102.54 -23.13
N VAL A 81 -45.53 -103.36 -22.21
CA VAL A 81 -45.04 -104.71 -22.43
C VAL A 81 -46.24 -105.63 -22.63
N LYS A 82 -46.34 -106.27 -23.80
CA LYS A 82 -46.92 -107.61 -23.95
C LYS A 82 -46.06 -108.42 -24.90
N THR A 83 -45.10 -109.11 -24.28
CA THR A 83 -44.69 -110.49 -24.48
C THR A 83 -45.14 -111.19 -25.77
N GLN A 84 -44.20 -111.54 -26.64
CA GLN A 84 -43.99 -112.92 -27.10
C GLN A 84 -42.73 -113.03 -27.99
N GLN A 85 -41.82 -113.94 -27.58
CA GLN A 85 -40.87 -114.71 -28.40
C GLN A 85 -39.76 -113.87 -29.09
N THR A 86 -38.48 -114.02 -28.75
CA THR A 86 -37.63 -115.14 -29.21
C THR A 86 -36.32 -115.20 -28.40
N SER A 87 -35.92 -116.39 -27.95
CA SER A 87 -34.86 -116.65 -26.95
C SER A 87 -33.41 -116.62 -27.48
N GLN A 88 -33.04 -115.66 -28.34
CA GLN A 88 -31.66 -115.54 -28.83
C GLN A 88 -31.05 -114.11 -28.77
N GLU A 89 -31.82 -113.09 -28.38
CA GLU A 89 -31.34 -111.70 -28.30
C GLU A 89 -30.94 -111.23 -26.87
N THR A 90 -31.09 -112.08 -25.84
CA THR A 90 -30.90 -111.67 -24.43
C THR A 90 -29.45 -111.44 -24.03
N SER A 91 -28.47 -112.03 -24.72
CA SER A 91 -27.05 -111.77 -24.42
C SER A 91 -26.56 -110.47 -25.05
N GLU A 92 -26.91 -110.22 -26.31
CA GLU A 92 -26.53 -108.97 -27.01
C GLU A 92 -27.31 -107.77 -26.49
N GLN A 93 -28.60 -107.90 -26.18
CA GLN A 93 -29.37 -106.80 -25.57
C GLN A 93 -28.87 -106.44 -24.17
N ASN A 94 -28.45 -107.41 -23.34
CA ASN A 94 -27.90 -107.11 -22.02
C ASN A 94 -26.50 -106.48 -22.11
N ALA A 95 -25.64 -106.95 -23.02
CA ALA A 95 -24.33 -106.34 -23.27
C ALA A 95 -24.47 -104.91 -23.84
N LEU A 96 -25.40 -104.68 -24.77
CA LEU A 96 -25.70 -103.35 -25.30
C LEU A 96 -26.36 -102.43 -24.26
N GLN A 97 -27.19 -102.97 -23.36
CA GLN A 97 -27.75 -102.20 -22.25
C GLN A 97 -26.69 -101.82 -21.20
N GLN A 98 -25.73 -102.71 -20.91
CA GLN A 98 -24.58 -102.38 -20.06
C GLN A 98 -23.66 -101.34 -20.70
N ALA A 99 -23.30 -101.52 -21.98
CA ALA A 99 -22.49 -100.54 -22.71
C ALA A 99 -23.19 -99.18 -22.81
N LYS A 100 -24.52 -99.16 -23.01
CA LYS A 100 -25.32 -97.93 -22.98
C LYS A 100 -25.33 -97.30 -21.60
N ALA A 101 -25.43 -98.08 -20.52
CA ALA A 101 -25.40 -97.56 -19.16
C ALA A 101 -24.02 -96.98 -18.79
N GLU A 102 -22.93 -97.60 -19.25
CA GLU A 102 -21.56 -97.07 -19.12
C GLU A 102 -21.37 -95.78 -19.90
N LEU A 103 -21.73 -95.75 -21.19
CA LEU A 103 -21.69 -94.54 -22.02
C LEU A 103 -22.54 -93.40 -21.43
N VAL A 104 -23.71 -93.69 -20.87
CA VAL A 104 -24.53 -92.68 -20.18
C VAL A 104 -23.83 -92.17 -18.92
N ARG A 105 -23.19 -93.05 -18.14
CA ARG A 105 -22.45 -92.67 -16.93
C ARG A 105 -21.24 -91.80 -17.29
N GLU A 106 -20.47 -92.18 -18.29
CA GLU A 106 -19.35 -91.40 -18.83
C GLU A 106 -19.82 -90.05 -19.38
N LEU A 107 -20.93 -90.01 -20.10
CA LEU A 107 -21.49 -88.77 -20.63
C LEU A 107 -22.02 -87.85 -19.52
N THR A 108 -22.60 -88.40 -18.45
CA THR A 108 -22.97 -87.61 -17.26
C THR A 108 -21.76 -87.09 -16.49
N SER A 109 -20.69 -87.89 -16.39
CA SER A 109 -19.42 -87.47 -15.78
C SER A 109 -18.75 -86.36 -16.59
N CYS A 110 -18.63 -86.55 -17.90
CA CYS A 110 -18.08 -85.55 -18.81
C CYS A 110 -18.91 -84.26 -18.76
N ARG A 111 -20.24 -84.36 -18.64
CA ARG A 111 -21.12 -83.18 -18.49
C ARG A 111 -20.92 -82.47 -17.15
N SER A 112 -20.68 -83.19 -16.05
CA SER A 112 -20.34 -82.56 -14.77
C SER A 112 -18.97 -81.89 -14.81
N ASP A 113 -17.99 -82.53 -15.44
CA ASP A 113 -16.62 -82.00 -15.56
C ASP A 113 -16.61 -80.73 -16.42
N VAL A 114 -17.34 -80.71 -17.53
CA VAL A 114 -17.52 -79.51 -18.37
C VAL A 114 -18.22 -78.39 -17.59
N HIS A 115 -19.19 -78.72 -16.72
CA HIS A 115 -19.85 -77.72 -15.88
C HIS A 115 -18.91 -77.15 -14.81
N GLN A 116 -18.10 -78.00 -14.18
CA GLN A 116 -17.10 -77.60 -13.20
C GLN A 116 -16.01 -76.72 -13.85
N LEU A 117 -15.49 -77.12 -15.01
CA LEU A 117 -14.54 -76.31 -15.79
C LEU A 117 -15.14 -74.97 -16.19
N HIS A 118 -16.43 -74.91 -16.55
CA HIS A 118 -17.10 -73.62 -16.83
C HIS A 118 -17.17 -72.73 -15.58
N LYS A 119 -17.44 -73.31 -14.41
CA LYS A 119 -17.49 -72.59 -13.14
C LYS A 119 -16.10 -72.05 -12.77
N GLU A 120 -15.06 -72.87 -12.90
CA GLU A 120 -13.67 -72.49 -12.67
C GLU A 120 -13.20 -71.44 -13.67
N MET A 121 -13.50 -71.58 -14.96
CA MET A 121 -13.21 -70.57 -15.99
C MET A 121 -13.87 -69.23 -15.67
N ASN A 122 -15.14 -69.24 -15.25
CA ASN A 122 -15.83 -68.02 -14.86
C ASN A 122 -15.22 -67.40 -13.60
N HIS A 123 -14.84 -68.21 -12.61
CA HIS A 123 -14.18 -67.72 -11.41
C HIS A 123 -12.83 -67.08 -11.74
N LEU A 124 -11.99 -67.76 -12.51
CA LEU A 124 -10.69 -67.26 -12.94
C LEU A 124 -10.80 -65.98 -13.77
N LYS A 125 -11.84 -65.87 -14.61
CA LYS A 125 -12.13 -64.64 -15.36
C LYS A 125 -12.42 -63.45 -14.44
N HIS A 126 -13.19 -63.66 -13.36
CA HIS A 126 -13.45 -62.59 -12.40
C HIS A 126 -12.18 -62.22 -11.63
N GLU A 127 -11.38 -63.20 -11.19
CA GLU A 127 -10.11 -62.94 -10.51
C GLU A 127 -9.12 -62.17 -11.39
N VAL A 128 -9.01 -62.51 -12.67
CA VAL A 128 -8.17 -61.77 -13.64
C VAL A 128 -8.68 -60.33 -13.82
N MET A 129 -9.99 -60.14 -13.91
CA MET A 129 -10.58 -58.80 -14.05
C MET A 129 -10.36 -57.95 -12.79
N ASP A 130 -10.53 -58.53 -11.60
CA ASP A 130 -10.26 -57.87 -10.32
C ASP A 130 -8.77 -57.53 -10.16
N ALA A 131 -7.88 -58.45 -10.55
CA ALA A 131 -6.45 -58.22 -10.57
C ALA A 131 -6.05 -57.13 -11.57
N GLU A 132 -6.68 -57.06 -12.74
CA GLU A 132 -6.44 -56.03 -13.74
C GLU A 132 -6.90 -54.65 -13.24
N LEU A 133 -8.09 -54.57 -12.62
CA LEU A 133 -8.59 -53.34 -11.99
C LEU A 133 -7.66 -52.88 -10.86
N ALA A 134 -7.22 -53.80 -10.00
CA ALA A 134 -6.26 -53.51 -8.94
C ALA A 134 -4.94 -52.99 -9.53
N TYR A 135 -4.42 -53.63 -10.58
CA TYR A 135 -3.21 -53.22 -11.28
C TYR A 135 -3.35 -51.82 -11.92
N GLN A 136 -4.48 -51.54 -12.58
CA GLN A 136 -4.75 -50.23 -13.16
C GLN A 136 -4.82 -49.14 -12.09
N SER A 137 -5.46 -49.42 -10.95
CA SER A 137 -5.52 -48.49 -9.82
C SER A 137 -4.14 -48.20 -9.20
N ALA A 138 -3.31 -49.24 -9.05
CA ALA A 138 -1.94 -49.12 -8.55
C ALA A 138 -1.07 -48.31 -9.53
N ARG A 139 -1.20 -48.58 -10.84
CA ARG A 139 -0.48 -47.84 -11.89
C ARG A 139 -0.88 -46.36 -11.93
N GLN A 140 -2.16 -46.05 -11.73
CA GLN A 140 -2.62 -44.66 -11.63
C GLN A 140 -2.02 -43.97 -10.39
N ARG A 141 -2.04 -44.64 -9.24
CA ARG A 141 -1.44 -44.12 -8.00
C ARG A 141 0.06 -43.85 -8.15
N VAL A 142 0.80 -44.74 -8.84
CA VAL A 142 2.22 -44.53 -9.14
C VAL A 142 2.42 -43.30 -10.03
N ARG A 143 1.62 -43.14 -11.10
CA ARG A 143 1.70 -41.94 -11.96
C ARG A 143 1.41 -40.66 -11.17
N ASP A 144 0.44 -40.68 -10.27
CA ASP A 144 0.09 -39.51 -9.47
C ASP A 144 1.18 -39.18 -8.43
N LEU A 145 1.84 -40.20 -7.86
CA LEU A 145 3.01 -39.99 -7.01
C LEU A 145 4.20 -39.42 -7.78
N GLN A 146 4.50 -39.94 -8.97
CA GLN A 146 5.56 -39.40 -9.84
C GLN A 146 5.29 -37.94 -10.24
N LYS A 147 4.03 -37.59 -10.56
CA LYS A 147 3.65 -36.19 -10.83
C LYS A 147 3.86 -35.31 -9.61
N LYS A 148 3.46 -35.77 -8.41
CA LYS A 148 3.66 -35.02 -7.16
C LYS A 148 5.14 -34.84 -6.85
N GLU A 149 5.96 -35.86 -7.06
CA GLU A 149 7.41 -35.81 -6.88
C GLU A 149 8.05 -34.74 -7.78
N VAL A 150 7.73 -34.73 -9.08
CA VAL A 150 8.23 -33.71 -10.02
C VAL A 150 7.79 -32.30 -9.61
N ILE A 151 6.52 -32.13 -9.19
CA ILE A 151 6.03 -30.82 -8.73
C ILE A 151 6.77 -30.38 -7.46
N LEU A 152 7.00 -31.30 -6.52
CA LEU A 152 7.74 -31.01 -5.28
C LEU A 152 9.20 -30.68 -5.58
N GLU A 153 9.84 -31.33 -6.55
CA GLU A 153 11.21 -31.01 -6.96
C GLU A 153 11.30 -29.58 -7.55
N VAL A 154 10.35 -29.21 -8.42
CA VAL A 154 10.28 -27.86 -8.99
C VAL A 154 10.00 -26.81 -7.90
N ALA A 155 9.07 -27.10 -6.99
CA ALA A 155 8.79 -26.22 -5.85
C ALA A 155 9.99 -26.08 -4.92
N GLY A 156 10.73 -27.16 -4.69
CA GLY A 156 11.98 -27.19 -3.93
C GLY A 156 13.05 -26.30 -4.55
N LYS A 157 13.31 -26.46 -5.85
CA LYS A 157 14.27 -25.61 -6.59
C LYS A 157 13.88 -24.12 -6.54
N CYS A 158 12.61 -23.81 -6.75
CA CYS A 158 12.12 -22.43 -6.64
C CYS A 158 12.26 -21.86 -5.23
N ALA A 159 12.03 -22.68 -4.19
CA ALA A 159 12.26 -22.29 -2.81
C ALA A 159 13.75 -22.05 -2.52
N GLU A 160 14.65 -22.93 -2.99
CA GLU A 160 16.10 -22.77 -2.87
C GLU A 160 16.62 -21.51 -3.56
N GLU A 161 16.18 -21.23 -4.79
CA GLU A 161 16.51 -19.98 -5.51
C GLU A 161 16.00 -18.73 -4.78
N THR A 162 14.84 -18.85 -4.14
CA THR A 162 14.26 -17.75 -3.35
C THR A 162 15.03 -17.54 -2.05
N VAL A 163 15.42 -18.61 -1.36
CA VAL A 163 16.28 -18.56 -0.17
C VAL A 163 17.66 -18.00 -0.52
N ALA A 164 18.26 -18.40 -1.64
CA ALA A 164 19.53 -17.88 -2.11
C ALA A 164 19.47 -16.36 -2.38
N ARG A 165 18.41 -15.88 -3.06
CA ARG A 165 18.17 -14.45 -3.28
C ARG A 165 18.00 -13.69 -1.96
N TYR A 166 17.23 -14.22 -1.02
CA TYR A 166 17.08 -13.57 0.28
C TYR A 166 18.38 -13.57 1.08
N SER A 167 19.18 -14.63 1.02
CA SER A 167 20.51 -14.67 1.64
C SER A 167 21.46 -13.64 1.02
N GLU A 168 21.41 -13.41 -0.29
CA GLU A 168 22.20 -12.36 -0.95
C GLU A 168 21.77 -10.96 -0.49
N TYR A 169 20.46 -10.71 -0.40
CA TYR A 169 19.93 -9.46 0.14
C TYR A 169 20.35 -9.24 1.58
N ASP A 170 20.25 -10.27 2.43
CA ASP A 170 20.67 -10.23 3.82
C ASP A 170 22.15 -9.87 3.95
N GLN A 171 23.03 -10.55 3.19
CA GLN A 171 24.46 -10.23 3.14
C GLN A 171 24.74 -8.80 2.65
N ARG A 172 23.98 -8.30 1.68
CA ARG A 172 24.14 -6.93 1.16
C ARG A 172 23.71 -5.89 2.19
N VAL A 173 22.61 -6.13 2.90
CA VAL A 173 22.14 -5.29 4.00
C VAL A 173 23.14 -5.31 5.15
N GLU A 174 23.66 -6.48 5.53
CA GLU A 174 24.67 -6.63 6.57
C GLU A 174 25.97 -5.89 6.21
N LYS A 175 26.43 -5.98 4.95
CA LYS A 175 27.58 -5.20 4.47
C LYS A 175 27.33 -3.69 4.52
N LEU A 176 26.14 -3.23 4.15
CA LEU A 176 25.76 -1.81 4.25
C LEU A 176 25.71 -1.35 5.70
N TYR A 177 25.14 -2.18 6.59
CA TYR A 177 25.11 -1.93 8.03
C TYR A 177 26.52 -1.84 8.59
N GLN A 178 27.40 -2.80 8.31
CA GLN A 178 28.80 -2.77 8.75
C GLN A 178 29.57 -1.57 8.19
N ASN A 179 29.31 -1.15 6.96
CA ASN A 179 29.92 0.06 6.38
C ASN A 179 29.43 1.33 7.09
N MET A 180 28.13 1.43 7.39
CA MET A 180 27.57 2.55 8.17
C MET A 180 28.12 2.56 9.58
N THR A 181 28.22 1.40 10.25
CA THR A 181 28.79 1.28 11.60
C THR A 181 30.27 1.64 11.62
N ARG A 182 31.06 1.23 10.62
CA ARG A 182 32.46 1.66 10.47
C ARG A 182 32.60 3.16 10.22
N GLN A 183 31.67 3.78 9.48
CA GLN A 183 31.60 5.24 9.34
C GLN A 183 31.20 5.92 10.66
N CYS A 184 30.36 5.29 11.49
CA CYS A 184 29.99 5.78 12.81
C CYS A 184 31.13 5.66 13.85
N GLU A 185 31.94 4.59 13.81
CA GLU A 185 33.04 4.36 14.76
C GLU A 185 34.33 5.12 14.40
N GLY A 186 34.45 5.62 13.16
CA GLY A 186 35.65 6.30 12.66
C GLY A 186 35.83 7.76 13.09
N HIS A 187 34.80 8.45 13.57
CA HIS A 187 34.92 9.84 14.01
C HIS A 187 35.32 9.94 15.49
N LYS A 188 36.63 9.90 15.73
CA LYS A 188 37.19 10.57 16.90
C LYS A 188 36.77 12.04 16.83
N ASN A 189 36.03 12.52 17.83
CA ASN A 189 35.64 13.92 17.95
C ASN A 189 36.91 14.79 18.00
N ASN A 190 37.31 15.32 16.84
CA ASN A 190 38.34 16.33 16.76
C ASN A 190 37.73 17.63 17.30
N TYR A 191 38.21 18.06 18.46
CA TYR A 191 37.83 19.33 19.06
C TYR A 191 38.65 20.45 18.41
N VAL A 192 37.96 21.50 17.98
CA VAL A 192 38.53 22.67 17.34
C VAL A 192 38.22 23.89 18.22
N THR A 193 39.17 24.81 18.33
CA THR A 193 38.98 26.07 19.07
C THR A 193 38.04 27.01 18.31
N ARG A 194 37.02 27.53 18.99
CA ARG A 194 36.08 28.50 18.42
C ARG A 194 36.77 29.86 18.20
N GLY A 195 36.59 30.43 17.00
CA GLY A 195 37.35 31.62 16.55
C GLY A 195 36.96 32.96 17.19
N ILE A 196 37.97 33.60 17.80
CA ILE A 196 38.33 35.04 17.97
C ILE A 196 37.31 36.06 18.53
N LYS A 197 36.00 35.94 18.35
CA LYS A 197 35.07 37.01 18.83
C LYS A 197 34.49 36.81 20.23
N ASN A 198 34.56 35.61 20.80
CA ASN A 198 34.06 35.31 22.14
C ASN A 198 35.08 34.44 22.89
N LYS A 199 35.27 34.75 24.18
CA LYS A 199 36.13 34.11 25.21
C LYS A 199 37.04 32.97 24.71
N VAL A 200 38.35 33.23 24.71
CA VAL A 200 39.42 32.23 24.52
C VAL A 200 39.21 31.08 25.51
N GLY A 201 38.81 29.89 25.04
CA GLY A 201 38.67 28.69 25.88
C GLY A 201 37.61 27.66 25.46
N ASP A 202 36.61 28.03 24.66
CA ASP A 202 35.53 27.10 24.29
C ASP A 202 35.92 26.19 23.11
N LEU A 203 36.00 24.88 23.39
CA LEU A 203 36.22 23.82 22.41
C LEU A 203 34.87 23.42 21.77
N GLU A 204 34.77 23.53 20.45
CA GLU A 204 33.63 23.00 19.67
C GLU A 204 34.05 21.75 18.90
N THR A 205 33.12 20.83 18.62
CA THR A 205 33.41 19.71 17.71
C THR A 205 33.51 20.21 16.27
N GLU A 206 34.27 19.52 15.43
CA GLU A 206 34.35 19.83 13.99
C GLU A 206 32.96 19.92 13.33
N CYS A 207 32.04 19.02 13.69
CA CYS A 207 30.66 19.06 13.23
C CYS A 207 29.91 20.33 13.71
N CYS A 208 30.08 20.75 14.98
CA CYS A 208 29.50 22.00 15.48
C CYS A 208 30.00 23.23 14.71
N ARG A 209 31.30 23.28 14.39
CA ARG A 209 31.91 24.37 13.61
C ARG A 209 31.33 24.43 12.20
N ASP A 210 31.29 23.31 11.50
CA ASP A 210 30.86 23.26 10.10
C ASP A 210 29.36 23.61 9.97
N VAL A 211 28.54 23.12 10.91
CA VAL A 211 27.12 23.50 11.02
C VAL A 211 26.96 25.00 11.32
N ARG A 212 27.78 25.56 12.21
CA ARG A 212 27.74 27.00 12.54
C ARG A 212 28.11 27.84 11.32
N LEU A 213 29.18 27.50 10.60
CA LEU A 213 29.59 28.18 9.38
C LEU A 213 28.52 28.08 8.28
N ALA A 214 27.84 26.95 8.15
CA ALA A 214 26.71 26.81 7.22
C ALA A 214 25.55 27.76 7.61
N CYS A 215 25.23 27.88 8.90
CA CYS A 215 24.24 28.84 9.39
C CYS A 215 24.65 30.30 9.13
N GLU A 216 25.93 30.66 9.29
CA GLU A 216 26.45 32.00 8.97
C GLU A 216 26.32 32.31 7.47
N VAL A 217 26.59 31.33 6.60
CA VAL A 217 26.39 31.49 5.15
C VAL A 217 24.91 31.66 4.79
N ILE A 218 24.00 30.96 5.47
CA ILE A 218 22.55 31.17 5.33
C ILE A 218 22.18 32.58 5.78
N GLU A 219 22.70 33.03 6.92
CA GLU A 219 22.47 34.38 7.45
C GLU A 219 22.94 35.46 6.47
N GLU A 220 24.15 35.35 5.92
CA GLU A 220 24.68 36.26 4.90
C GLU A 220 23.81 36.27 3.65
N PHE A 221 23.35 35.10 3.19
CA PHE A 221 22.44 34.99 2.06
C PHE A 221 21.10 35.69 2.32
N LEU A 222 20.51 35.50 3.50
CA LEU A 222 19.26 36.15 3.90
C LEU A 222 19.43 37.68 4.02
N HIS A 223 20.52 38.16 4.60
CA HIS A 223 20.84 39.59 4.63
C HIS A 223 20.95 40.17 3.22
N ARG A 224 21.64 39.47 2.31
CA ARG A 224 21.75 39.87 0.91
C ARG A 224 20.41 39.91 0.17
N ILE A 225 19.46 39.05 0.53
CA ILE A 225 18.07 39.12 0.04
C ILE A 225 17.37 40.36 0.57
N ILE A 226 17.46 40.61 1.89
CA ILE A 226 16.80 41.75 2.55
C ILE A 226 17.35 43.08 2.03
N ASP A 227 18.65 43.17 1.78
CA ASP A 227 19.32 44.35 1.23
C ASP A 227 19.04 44.57 -0.26
N GLY A 228 18.30 43.67 -0.92
CA GLY A 228 17.99 43.76 -2.34
C GLY A 228 19.22 43.63 -3.25
N SER A 229 20.31 43.04 -2.75
CA SER A 229 21.58 42.96 -3.48
C SER A 229 21.54 42.02 -4.69
N PHE A 230 20.52 41.17 -4.78
CA PHE A 230 20.25 40.34 -5.95
C PHE A 230 19.35 41.11 -6.93
N GLY A 231 19.98 41.92 -7.80
CA GLY A 231 19.26 42.73 -8.79
C GLY A 231 18.51 41.90 -9.84
N ASP A 232 19.02 40.71 -10.18
CA ASP A 232 18.47 39.85 -11.24
C ASP A 232 18.11 38.43 -10.74
N LYS A 233 17.06 37.85 -11.33
CA LYS A 233 16.57 36.50 -11.02
C LYS A 233 17.66 35.42 -11.17
N THR A 234 18.53 35.54 -12.16
CA THR A 234 19.63 34.60 -12.43
C THR A 234 20.69 34.64 -11.33
N THR A 235 20.99 35.82 -10.79
CA THR A 235 21.95 35.97 -9.68
C THR A 235 21.43 35.36 -8.39
N LEU A 236 20.12 35.47 -8.13
CA LEU A 236 19.46 34.82 -7.01
C LEU A 236 19.45 33.29 -7.16
N GLU A 237 19.12 32.77 -8.35
CA GLU A 237 19.12 31.32 -8.63
C GLU A 237 20.54 30.71 -8.49
N ASN A 238 21.57 31.42 -8.94
CA ASN A 238 22.96 30.96 -8.78
C ASN A 238 23.42 31.01 -7.31
N ALA A 239 23.08 32.06 -6.57
CA ALA A 239 23.39 32.14 -5.15
C ALA A 239 22.64 31.06 -4.34
N GLN A 240 21.40 30.73 -4.72
CA GLN A 240 20.64 29.64 -4.12
C GLN A 240 21.27 28.27 -4.38
N LYS A 241 21.78 28.03 -5.61
CA LYS A 241 22.52 26.79 -5.93
C LYS A 241 23.81 26.67 -5.12
N GLN A 242 24.60 27.74 -5.04
CA GLN A 242 25.84 27.76 -4.24
C GLN A 242 25.56 27.54 -2.74
N LEU A 243 24.45 28.08 -2.23
CA LEU A 243 24.01 27.83 -0.86
C LEU A 243 23.65 26.35 -0.67
N ALA A 244 22.88 25.77 -1.58
CA ALA A 244 22.49 24.37 -1.53
C ALA A 244 23.71 23.44 -1.58
N GLU A 245 24.67 23.70 -2.48
CA GLU A 245 25.92 22.94 -2.60
C GLU A 245 26.74 22.98 -1.30
N LYS A 246 26.84 24.16 -0.65
CA LYS A 246 27.54 24.30 0.63
C LYS A 246 26.85 23.53 1.77
N ILE A 247 25.52 23.57 1.82
CA ILE A 247 24.74 22.82 2.83
C ILE A 247 24.86 21.32 2.58
N GLU A 248 24.80 20.89 1.33
CA GLU A 248 24.94 19.48 0.92
C GLU A 248 26.34 18.94 1.20
N ALA A 249 27.40 19.76 1.04
CA ALA A 249 28.75 19.41 1.43
C ALA A 249 28.87 19.13 2.94
N VAL A 250 28.24 19.94 3.79
CA VAL A 250 28.23 19.72 5.25
C VAL A 250 27.36 18.51 5.63
N ALA A 251 26.23 18.32 4.96
CA ALA A 251 25.33 17.20 5.20
C ALA A 251 25.92 15.84 4.74
N SER A 252 26.77 15.85 3.71
CA SER A 252 27.45 14.64 3.21
C SER A 252 28.71 14.29 4.00
N ALA A 253 29.36 15.29 4.63
CA ALA A 253 30.55 15.09 5.44
C ALA A 253 30.26 14.48 6.83
N HIS A 254 29.06 14.70 7.38
CA HIS A 254 28.72 14.33 8.76
C HIS A 254 27.48 13.43 8.83
N ASN A 255 27.44 12.52 9.81
CA ASN A 255 26.26 11.67 10.00
C ASN A 255 25.06 12.47 10.59
N ILE A 256 23.84 11.98 10.36
CA ILE A 256 22.59 12.67 10.75
C ILE A 256 22.52 12.88 12.27
N SER A 257 22.97 11.91 13.07
CA SER A 257 22.94 12.02 14.54
C SER A 257 23.88 13.12 15.06
N SER A 258 25.09 13.20 14.51
CA SER A 258 26.08 14.24 14.79
C SER A 258 25.59 15.61 14.34
N LEU A 259 24.97 15.73 13.17
CA LEU A 259 24.38 16.98 12.68
C LEU A 259 23.27 17.49 13.60
N VAL A 260 22.35 16.61 14.01
CA VAL A 260 21.26 16.97 14.93
C VAL A 260 21.82 17.38 16.28
N SER A 261 22.78 16.62 16.83
CA SER A 261 23.44 16.96 18.09
C SER A 261 24.20 18.30 18.00
N ALA A 262 24.87 18.56 16.89
CA ALA A 262 25.58 19.81 16.63
C ALA A 262 24.62 21.00 16.52
N LEU A 263 23.51 20.84 15.81
CA LEU A 263 22.43 21.84 15.72
C LEU A 263 21.85 22.17 17.11
N VAL A 264 21.51 21.14 17.89
CA VAL A 264 20.98 21.33 19.26
C VAL A 264 21.99 22.07 20.14
N THR A 265 23.26 21.69 20.07
CA THR A 265 24.34 22.34 20.85
C THR A 265 24.52 23.80 20.44
N ASN A 266 24.53 24.09 19.14
CA ASN A 266 24.63 25.45 18.61
C ASN A 266 23.44 26.32 18.99
N ILE A 267 22.20 25.78 18.93
CA ILE A 267 20.98 26.50 19.35
C ILE A 267 21.03 26.81 20.85
N ASN A 268 21.43 25.84 21.68
CA ASN A 268 21.55 26.07 23.12
C ASN A 268 22.59 27.15 23.44
N TYR A 269 23.72 27.15 22.72
CA TYR A 269 24.75 28.17 22.90
C TYR A 269 24.25 29.55 22.45
N THR A 270 23.67 29.68 21.24
CA THR A 270 23.19 30.96 20.73
C THR A 270 22.02 31.49 21.56
N SER A 271 21.14 30.62 22.06
CA SER A 271 20.07 31.00 22.98
C SER A 271 20.62 31.56 24.30
N LYS A 272 21.67 30.92 24.86
CA LYS A 272 22.34 31.43 26.06
C LYS A 272 23.03 32.77 25.81
N GLU A 273 23.76 32.90 24.70
CA GLU A 273 24.40 34.17 24.31
C GLU A 273 23.36 35.28 24.09
N LEU A 274 22.22 34.96 23.47
CA LEU A 274 21.14 35.90 23.24
C LEU A 274 20.48 36.30 24.56
N GLN A 275 20.25 35.37 25.49
CA GLN A 275 19.77 35.68 26.84
C GLN A 275 20.75 36.59 27.59
N GLU A 276 22.05 36.31 27.54
CA GLU A 276 23.08 37.16 28.16
C GLU A 276 23.09 38.57 27.57
N ARG A 277 22.99 38.70 26.23
CA ARG A 277 22.89 40.00 25.56
C ARG A 277 21.57 40.72 25.87
N THR A 278 20.45 40.00 25.92
CA THR A 278 19.14 40.57 26.28
C THR A 278 19.12 41.06 27.72
N GLN A 279 19.77 40.36 28.65
CA GLN A 279 19.92 40.81 30.04
C GLN A 279 20.81 42.05 30.18
N GLN A 280 21.72 42.29 29.24
CA GLN A 280 22.56 43.50 29.19
C GLN A 280 21.84 44.73 28.60
N ILE A 281 20.75 44.53 27.84
CA ILE A 281 19.97 45.62 27.26
C ILE A 281 19.09 46.25 28.35
N SER A 282 19.40 47.50 28.71
CA SER A 282 18.65 48.28 29.70
C SER A 282 17.90 49.40 28.99
N ILE A 283 16.63 49.14 28.65
CA ILE A 283 15.73 50.05 27.92
C ILE A 283 15.71 51.46 28.53
N ALA A 284 15.80 51.58 29.87
CA ALA A 284 15.84 52.86 30.57
C ALA A 284 17.12 53.68 30.28
N LYS A 285 18.29 53.02 30.22
CA LYS A 285 19.58 53.68 29.94
C LYS A 285 19.70 54.04 28.46
N ASP A 286 19.19 53.18 27.58
CA ASP A 286 19.17 53.43 26.14
C ASP A 286 18.19 54.57 25.78
N ALA A 287 17.06 54.68 26.48
CA ALA A 287 16.12 55.80 26.35
C ALA A 287 16.71 57.13 26.87
N GLU A 288 17.42 57.11 28.01
CA GLU A 288 18.14 58.27 28.54
C GLU A 288 19.26 58.73 27.60
N ALA A 289 20.03 57.80 27.00
CA ALA A 289 21.06 58.09 26.01
C ALA A 289 20.51 58.70 24.72
N LEU A 290 19.26 58.40 24.37
CA LEU A 290 18.54 58.98 23.25
C LEU A 290 17.76 60.26 23.61
N SER A 291 17.90 60.78 24.84
CA SER A 291 17.22 61.99 25.34
C SER A 291 15.68 61.89 25.38
N PHE A 292 15.15 60.68 25.63
CA PHE A 292 13.73 60.44 25.91
C PHE A 292 13.53 60.09 27.39
N SER A 293 12.43 60.56 27.99
CA SER A 293 12.00 60.11 29.32
C SER A 293 10.88 59.09 29.19
N TYR A 294 10.97 57.97 29.94
CA TYR A 294 9.97 56.90 29.94
C TYR A 294 9.20 56.93 31.27
N ASP A 295 7.90 57.21 31.21
CA ASP A 295 7.01 57.16 32.37
C ASP A 295 5.96 56.06 32.20
N ALA A 296 5.73 55.27 33.24
CA ALA A 296 4.96 54.03 33.18
C ALA A 296 3.45 54.23 32.90
N LYS A 297 2.96 55.48 32.96
CA LYS A 297 1.57 55.84 32.68
C LYS A 297 1.35 56.53 31.32
N ASP A 298 2.36 57.22 30.79
CA ASP A 298 2.22 58.09 29.60
C ASP A 298 3.13 57.70 28.42
N GLY A 299 4.00 56.70 28.55
CA GLY A 299 4.90 56.25 27.48
C GLY A 299 6.12 57.17 27.25
N LEU A 300 6.81 57.00 26.12
CA LEU A 300 8.03 57.75 25.78
C LEU A 300 7.74 59.23 25.44
N ARG A 301 8.40 60.18 26.12
CA ARG A 301 8.43 61.61 25.75
C ARG A 301 9.79 62.05 25.24
N ASP A 302 9.81 62.66 24.05
CA ASP A 302 10.97 63.30 23.43
C ASP A 302 11.27 64.66 24.10
N MET A 303 12.47 64.83 24.65
CA MET A 303 12.90 66.09 25.28
C MET A 303 13.85 66.90 24.39
N SER A 304 14.08 66.50 23.14
CA SER A 304 15.16 67.04 22.30
C SER A 304 14.79 68.26 21.44
N SER A 305 13.55 68.77 21.46
CA SER A 305 13.21 69.97 20.67
C SER A 305 12.21 70.96 21.32
N PRO A 306 12.50 72.28 21.32
CA PRO A 306 11.49 73.30 21.55
C PRO A 306 10.52 73.39 20.35
N PRO A 307 9.28 73.89 20.53
CA PRO A 307 8.26 73.89 19.49
C PRO A 307 8.72 74.66 18.24
N SER A 308 8.68 73.99 17.09
CA SER A 308 9.09 74.57 15.82
C SER A 308 8.01 75.51 15.29
N VAL A 309 8.21 76.82 15.49
CA VAL A 309 7.53 77.82 14.67
C VAL A 309 8.31 77.88 13.35
N GLN A 310 7.89 77.06 12.37
CA GLN A 310 8.40 77.15 11.01
C GLN A 310 7.93 78.48 10.41
N LYS A 311 8.79 79.51 10.44
CA LYS A 311 8.58 80.75 9.69
C LYS A 311 8.77 80.47 8.20
N SER A 312 7.88 81.00 7.36
CA SER A 312 7.92 80.80 5.91
C SER A 312 9.14 81.52 5.29
N VAL A 313 9.67 81.00 4.17
CA VAL A 313 10.80 81.62 3.44
C VAL A 313 10.49 83.08 3.06
N GLN A 314 9.23 83.39 2.77
CA GLN A 314 8.78 84.74 2.45
C GLN A 314 8.83 85.67 3.67
N GLU A 315 8.50 85.16 4.87
CA GLU A 315 8.59 85.92 6.12
C GLU A 315 10.05 86.20 6.51
N LEU A 316 10.96 85.26 6.26
CA LEU A 316 12.39 85.46 6.48
C LEU A 316 12.98 86.52 5.54
N LEU A 317 12.54 86.56 4.28
CA LEU A 317 12.96 87.57 3.31
C LEU A 317 12.42 88.97 3.67
N LEU A 318 11.17 89.06 4.10
CA LEU A 318 10.58 90.32 4.57
C LEU A 318 11.30 90.85 5.82
N ALA A 319 11.57 89.98 6.81
CA ALA A 319 12.34 90.35 7.99
C ALA A 319 13.79 90.74 7.64
N GLY A 320 14.40 90.09 6.66
CA GLY A 320 15.74 90.46 6.15
C GLY A 320 15.75 91.85 5.51
N ASN A 321 14.74 92.17 4.70
CA ASN A 321 14.59 93.48 4.08
C ASN A 321 14.33 94.58 5.12
N GLU A 322 13.47 94.34 6.11
CA GLU A 322 13.21 95.28 7.20
C GLU A 322 14.49 95.57 8.00
N GLN A 323 15.26 94.54 8.35
CA GLN A 323 16.55 94.72 9.03
C GLN A 323 17.60 95.46 8.20
N HIS A 324 17.54 95.37 6.87
CA HIS A 324 18.43 96.12 5.99
C HIS A 324 18.04 97.60 5.94
N VAL A 325 16.74 97.90 5.81
CA VAL A 325 16.21 99.27 5.83
C VAL A 325 16.50 99.95 7.17
N MET A 326 16.26 99.26 8.30
CA MET A 326 16.57 99.79 9.63
C MET A 326 18.07 100.05 9.83
N ARG A 327 18.94 99.17 9.31
CA ARG A 327 20.39 99.41 9.32
C ARG A 327 20.77 100.65 8.51
N TRP A 328 20.19 100.84 7.34
CA TRP A 328 20.45 102.02 6.53
C TRP A 328 20.01 103.31 7.24
N PHE A 329 18.83 103.33 7.88
CA PHE A 329 18.38 104.49 8.65
C PHE A 329 19.32 104.83 9.82
N HIS A 330 19.75 103.83 10.59
CA HIS A 330 20.71 104.06 11.68
C HIS A 330 22.07 104.54 11.17
N GLU A 331 22.54 104.04 10.03
CA GLU A 331 23.78 104.52 9.42
C GLU A 331 23.66 106.00 9.03
N GLN A 332 22.55 106.39 8.39
CA GLN A 332 22.30 107.80 8.03
C GLN A 332 22.20 108.70 9.26
N GLU A 333 21.56 108.23 10.33
CA GLU A 333 21.48 108.94 11.60
C GLU A 333 22.88 109.18 12.19
N LYS A 334 23.73 108.14 12.20
CA LYS A 334 25.11 108.24 12.70
C LYS A 334 26.00 109.14 11.85
N ILE A 335 25.87 109.11 10.53
CA ILE A 335 26.58 110.02 9.62
C ILE A 335 26.16 111.48 9.88
N ASN A 336 24.86 111.73 10.09
CA ASN A 336 24.36 113.07 10.39
C ASN A 336 24.84 113.56 11.77
N GLU A 337 24.85 112.69 12.78
CA GLU A 337 25.44 113.01 14.09
C GLU A 337 26.94 113.31 13.98
N GLN A 338 27.69 112.51 13.23
CA GLN A 338 29.11 112.74 12.97
C GLN A 338 29.34 114.11 12.32
N TRP A 339 28.58 114.44 11.28
CA TRP A 339 28.69 115.75 10.61
C TRP A 339 28.46 116.92 11.57
N LYS A 340 27.45 116.84 12.44
CA LYS A 340 27.18 117.86 13.47
C LYS A 340 28.34 118.00 14.46
N LEU A 341 28.88 116.88 14.92
CA LEU A 341 30.00 116.87 15.87
C LEU A 341 31.29 117.43 15.23
N THR A 342 31.56 117.11 13.97
CA THR A 342 32.69 117.69 13.22
C THR A 342 32.54 119.20 13.08
N ALA A 343 31.35 119.70 12.75
CA ALA A 343 31.10 121.14 12.65
C ALA A 343 31.31 121.86 13.99
N GLN A 344 30.86 121.26 15.10
CA GLN A 344 31.10 121.80 16.45
C GLN A 344 32.58 121.80 16.82
N LEU A 345 33.34 120.76 16.42
CA LEU A 345 34.78 120.70 16.63
C LEU A 345 35.49 121.82 15.85
N ASP A 346 35.10 122.06 14.60
CA ASP A 346 35.65 123.13 13.76
C ASP A 346 35.40 124.53 14.37
N ASP A 347 34.21 124.77 14.93
CA ASP A 347 33.87 126.02 15.63
C ASP A 347 34.76 126.22 16.87
N ILE A 348 34.90 125.18 17.70
CA ILE A 348 35.77 125.22 18.89
C ILE A 348 37.24 125.44 18.50
N MET A 349 37.71 124.77 17.44
CA MET A 349 39.06 124.95 16.91
C MET A 349 39.29 126.38 16.43
N MET A 350 38.32 126.98 15.75
CA MET A 350 38.39 128.38 15.34
C MET A 350 38.50 129.32 16.54
N ASP A 351 37.74 129.08 17.61
CA ASP A 351 37.79 129.90 18.82
C ASP A 351 39.09 129.73 19.60
N ILE A 352 39.63 128.51 19.70
CA ILE A 352 40.96 128.27 20.28
C ILE A 352 42.04 129.00 19.47
N ARG A 353 42.00 128.90 18.13
CA ARG A 353 42.95 129.60 17.24
C ARG A 353 42.88 131.12 17.42
N LYS A 354 41.68 131.69 17.56
CA LYS A 354 41.48 133.12 17.89
C LYS A 354 42.07 133.47 19.25
N GLN A 355 41.90 132.64 20.28
CA GLN A 355 42.48 132.88 21.60
C GLN A 355 44.02 132.78 21.60
N VAL A 356 44.59 131.81 20.89
CA VAL A 356 46.04 131.66 20.71
C VAL A 356 46.62 132.91 20.02
N GLN A 357 45.94 133.42 18.99
CA GLN A 357 46.35 134.65 18.30
C GLN A 357 46.25 135.89 19.22
N ARG A 358 45.26 135.96 20.11
CA ARG A 358 45.14 137.03 21.13
C ARG A 358 46.22 136.97 22.20
N LEU A 359 46.63 135.77 22.64
CA LEU A 359 47.61 135.58 23.73
C LEU A 359 49.06 135.72 23.30
N ILE A 360 49.40 135.33 22.05
CA ILE A 360 50.78 135.29 21.54
C ILE A 360 51.14 136.55 20.72
N GLY A 361 50.15 137.31 20.24
CA GLY A 361 50.34 138.51 19.40
C GLY A 361 50.81 138.19 17.97
N ASP A 362 51.27 139.20 17.22
CA ASP A 362 51.65 139.12 15.79
C ASP A 362 53.02 138.42 15.52
N GLN A 363 53.38 137.40 16.30
CA GLN A 363 54.55 136.56 16.00
C GLN A 363 54.15 135.31 15.20
N PRO A 364 54.27 135.31 13.86
CA PRO A 364 53.70 134.27 13.01
C PRO A 364 54.30 132.87 13.28
N ARG A 365 55.59 132.78 13.62
CA ARG A 365 56.25 131.49 13.93
C ARG A 365 55.74 130.85 15.22
N CYS A 366 55.52 131.63 16.26
CA CYS A 366 55.07 131.14 17.56
C CYS A 366 53.60 130.71 17.50
N VAL A 367 52.75 131.45 16.77
CA VAL A 367 51.36 131.10 16.52
C VAL A 367 51.24 129.82 15.67
N GLN A 368 52.07 129.67 14.64
CA GLN A 368 52.12 128.45 13.82
C GLN A 368 52.51 127.21 14.64
N LEU A 369 53.54 127.31 15.49
CA LEU A 369 53.98 126.19 16.32
C LEU A 369 52.91 125.81 17.35
N ALA A 370 52.29 126.79 18.02
CA ALA A 370 51.22 126.55 18.99
C ALA A 370 49.98 125.90 18.32
N ASN A 371 49.58 126.38 17.14
CA ASN A 371 48.50 125.76 16.37
C ASN A 371 48.84 124.33 15.95
N SER A 372 50.08 124.07 15.49
CA SER A 372 50.51 122.71 15.13
C SER A 372 50.52 121.74 16.32
N TYR A 373 50.87 122.22 17.52
CA TYR A 373 50.83 121.43 18.74
C TYR A 373 49.38 121.11 19.14
N ILE A 374 48.48 122.10 19.04
CA ILE A 374 47.05 121.91 19.31
C ILE A 374 46.44 120.92 18.32
N ASP A 375 46.71 121.08 17.02
CA ASP A 375 46.24 120.14 15.99
C ASP A 375 46.75 118.71 16.26
N ALA A 376 48.01 118.55 16.68
CA ALA A 376 48.57 117.24 17.06
C ALA A 376 47.93 116.64 18.33
N GLN A 377 47.60 117.47 19.34
CA GLN A 377 46.90 116.98 20.54
C GLN A 377 45.46 116.58 20.26
N ILE A 378 44.77 117.29 19.36
CA ILE A 378 43.43 116.94 18.90
C ILE A 378 43.47 115.62 18.13
N GLN A 379 44.40 115.44 17.18
CA GLN A 379 44.58 114.17 16.47
C GLN A 379 44.88 113.02 17.44
N LEU A 380 45.72 113.23 18.44
CA LEU A 380 46.00 112.21 19.46
C LEU A 380 44.75 111.85 20.29
N ALA A 381 43.90 112.84 20.60
CA ALA A 381 42.64 112.61 21.31
C ALA A 381 41.62 111.87 20.44
N GLU A 382 41.54 112.22 19.15
CA GLU A 382 40.74 111.50 18.15
C GLU A 382 41.16 110.04 18.05
N GLU A 383 42.46 109.76 17.83
CA GLU A 383 42.98 108.40 17.74
C GLU A 383 42.74 107.59 19.03
N ARG A 384 42.90 108.22 20.21
CA ARG A 384 42.62 107.59 21.50
C ARG A 384 41.14 107.27 21.69
N SER A 385 40.23 108.10 21.19
CA SER A 385 38.78 107.88 21.28
C SER A 385 38.27 106.83 20.29
N VAL A 386 38.90 106.70 19.13
CA VAL A 386 38.55 105.72 18.08
C VAL A 386 38.98 104.31 18.47
N LEU A 387 40.09 104.16 19.19
CA LEU A 387 40.65 102.85 19.55
C LEU A 387 39.69 101.94 20.35
N PRO A 388 38.98 102.41 21.41
CA PRO A 388 37.94 101.62 22.09
C PRO A 388 36.79 101.19 21.18
N CYS A 389 36.32 102.08 20.29
CA CYS A 389 35.24 101.80 19.35
C CYS A 389 35.64 100.71 18.34
N LEU A 390 36.84 100.81 17.77
CA LEU A 390 37.38 99.78 16.87
C LEU A 390 37.57 98.44 17.58
N LYS A 391 38.01 98.44 18.85
CA LYS A 391 38.13 97.20 19.65
C LYS A 391 36.77 96.57 19.92
N ALA A 392 35.74 97.37 20.23
CA ALA A 392 34.38 96.88 20.45
C ALA A 392 33.79 96.27 19.17
N GLU A 393 33.96 96.94 18.02
CA GLU A 393 33.52 96.42 16.72
C GLU A 393 34.29 95.15 16.32
N ALA A 394 35.60 95.10 16.53
CA ALA A 394 36.38 93.89 16.29
C ALA A 394 35.90 92.70 17.14
N CYS A 395 35.52 92.95 18.40
CA CYS A 395 34.95 91.93 19.29
C CYS A 395 33.54 91.48 18.81
N SER A 396 32.68 92.44 18.44
CA SER A 396 31.36 92.20 17.86
C SER A 396 31.43 91.35 16.59
N LEU A 397 32.33 91.70 15.66
CA LEU A 397 32.57 90.95 14.43
C LEU A 397 33.09 89.54 14.72
N LYS A 398 34.01 89.38 15.68
CA LYS A 398 34.51 88.06 16.08
C LYS A 398 33.39 87.16 16.63
N ASN A 399 32.50 87.71 17.44
CA ASN A 399 31.34 86.99 17.97
C ASN A 399 30.33 86.63 16.85
N LYS A 400 30.05 87.55 15.92
CA LYS A 400 29.20 87.28 14.75
C LYS A 400 29.79 86.17 13.87
N ILE A 401 31.10 86.19 13.63
CA ILE A 401 31.80 85.13 12.87
C ILE A 401 31.72 83.79 13.58
N ALA A 402 31.90 83.75 14.91
CA ALA A 402 31.79 82.51 15.68
C ALA A 402 30.37 81.94 15.61
N LYS A 403 29.34 82.78 15.78
CA LYS A 403 27.94 82.39 15.66
C LYS A 403 27.60 81.88 14.27
N ALA A 404 28.01 82.59 13.21
CA ALA A 404 27.80 82.16 11.83
C ALA A 404 28.50 80.83 11.50
N LYS A 405 29.70 80.58 12.08
CA LYS A 405 30.38 79.28 11.94
C LYS A 405 29.59 78.14 12.59
N GLN A 406 29.03 78.36 13.79
CA GLN A 406 28.19 77.39 14.48
C GLN A 406 26.91 77.10 13.68
N GLU A 407 26.19 78.13 13.25
CA GLU A 407 24.98 77.98 12.43
C GLU A 407 25.26 77.21 11.12
N ARG A 408 26.42 77.47 10.49
CA ARG A 408 26.86 76.72 9.30
C ARG A 408 27.10 75.24 9.59
N GLN A 409 27.70 74.90 10.74
CA GLN A 409 27.91 73.51 11.15
C GLN A 409 26.59 72.79 11.39
N GLU A 410 25.65 73.43 12.11
CA GLU A 410 24.32 72.88 12.35
C GLU A 410 23.55 72.67 11.03
N LEU A 411 23.66 73.61 10.08
CA LEU A 411 23.04 73.47 8.77
C LEU A 411 23.66 72.31 7.98
N HIS A 412 24.98 72.11 8.04
CA HIS A 412 25.64 70.99 7.39
C HIS A 412 25.17 69.63 7.97
N LEU A 413 25.06 69.52 9.29
CA LEU A 413 24.54 68.32 9.94
C LEU A 413 23.09 68.03 9.55
N LYS A 414 22.25 69.07 9.46
CA LYS A 414 20.86 68.93 8.97
C LYS A 414 20.83 68.47 7.51
N TYR A 415 21.70 69.01 6.66
CA TYR A 415 21.81 68.62 5.26
C TYR A 415 22.23 67.15 5.10
N GLU A 416 23.21 66.70 5.87
CA GLU A 416 23.67 65.31 5.88
C GLU A 416 22.55 64.35 6.30
N LYS A 417 21.82 64.67 7.39
CA LYS A 417 20.64 63.90 7.80
C LYS A 417 19.56 63.81 6.71
N ILE A 418 19.36 64.89 5.96
CA ILE A 418 18.39 64.90 4.84
C ILE A 418 18.87 64.00 3.70
N GLN A 419 20.18 63.97 3.41
CA GLN A 419 20.74 63.07 2.40
C GLN A 419 20.60 61.60 2.80
N ASP A 420 20.92 61.27 4.06
CA ASP A 420 20.73 59.92 4.59
C ASP A 420 19.27 59.46 4.52
N PHE A 421 18.34 60.36 4.88
CA PHE A 421 16.91 60.09 4.77
C PHE A 421 16.49 59.86 3.32
N ARG A 422 16.99 60.64 2.35
CA ARG A 422 16.72 60.41 0.93
C ARG A 422 17.22 59.04 0.47
N GLY A 423 18.45 58.67 0.83
CA GLY A 423 19.00 57.35 0.51
C GLY A 423 18.18 56.20 1.12
N LEU A 424 17.69 56.36 2.35
CA LEU A 424 16.82 55.38 2.99
C LEU A 424 15.47 55.27 2.28
N VAL A 425 14.87 56.39 1.86
CA VAL A 425 13.61 56.42 1.11
C VAL A 425 13.77 55.73 -0.24
N GLU A 426 14.86 55.98 -0.98
CA GLU A 426 15.13 55.28 -2.24
C GLU A 426 15.26 53.77 -2.06
N LYS A 427 15.99 53.31 -1.03
CA LYS A 427 16.08 51.88 -0.69
C LYS A 427 14.70 51.28 -0.41
N LYS A 428 13.89 51.93 0.42
CA LYS A 428 12.53 51.47 0.74
C LYS A 428 11.62 51.46 -0.50
N GLN A 429 11.72 52.48 -1.35
CA GLN A 429 10.93 52.55 -2.59
C GLN A 429 11.33 51.45 -3.59
N ASN A 430 12.60 51.08 -3.65
CA ASN A 430 13.07 49.95 -4.47
C ASN A 430 12.53 48.62 -3.95
N ILE A 431 12.49 48.42 -2.62
CA ILE A 431 11.90 47.23 -2.00
C ILE A 431 10.40 47.16 -2.32
N ILE A 432 9.66 48.25 -2.10
CA ILE A 432 8.23 48.33 -2.42
C ILE A 432 7.97 48.03 -3.89
N SER A 433 8.77 48.61 -4.80
CA SER A 433 8.63 48.38 -6.24
C SER A 433 8.89 46.90 -6.61
N THR A 434 9.86 46.27 -5.96
CA THR A 434 10.17 44.85 -6.19
C THR A 434 9.07 43.94 -5.66
N LEU A 435 8.56 44.21 -4.46
CA LEU A 435 7.44 43.47 -3.87
C LEU A 435 6.15 43.65 -4.68
N ALA A 436 5.84 44.86 -5.13
CA ALA A 436 4.68 45.13 -5.99
C ALA A 436 4.78 44.35 -7.31
N ARG A 437 5.97 44.29 -7.92
CA ARG A 437 6.23 43.49 -9.12
C ARG A 437 6.08 41.99 -8.86
N GLN A 438 6.57 41.48 -7.73
CA GLN A 438 6.41 40.08 -7.35
C GLN A 438 4.94 39.72 -7.10
N ASN A 439 4.20 40.58 -6.40
CA ASN A 439 2.76 40.41 -6.18
C ASN A 439 1.96 40.46 -7.48
N ALA A 440 2.29 41.36 -8.41
CA ALA A 440 1.64 41.41 -9.71
C ALA A 440 1.88 40.13 -10.55
N GLN A 441 3.02 39.45 -10.35
CA GLN A 441 3.35 38.19 -11.02
C GLN A 441 2.81 36.94 -10.32
N ALA A 442 2.44 37.03 -9.04
CA ALA A 442 1.90 35.93 -8.25
C ALA A 442 0.64 35.28 -8.87
N PRO A 443 -0.40 36.02 -9.32
CA PRO A 443 -1.59 35.40 -9.91
C PRO A 443 -1.28 34.67 -11.23
N VAL A 444 -0.37 35.21 -12.05
CA VAL A 444 0.08 34.57 -13.30
C VAL A 444 0.84 33.28 -13.02
N LYS A 445 1.69 33.26 -11.98
CA LYS A 445 2.37 32.04 -11.50
C LYS A 445 1.39 31.02 -10.94
N LEU A 446 0.40 31.46 -10.18
CA LEU A 446 -0.61 30.57 -9.61
C LEU A 446 -1.44 29.91 -10.71
N ASP A 447 -1.85 30.67 -11.73
CA ASP A 447 -2.59 30.15 -12.88
C ASP A 447 -1.74 29.16 -13.70
N SER A 448 -0.45 29.46 -13.92
CA SER A 448 0.44 28.54 -14.64
C SER A 448 0.68 27.23 -13.86
N GLN A 449 0.85 27.31 -12.54
CA GLN A 449 0.95 26.14 -11.66
C GLN A 449 -0.37 25.35 -11.62
N LYS A 450 -1.52 26.01 -11.54
CA LYS A 450 -2.85 25.37 -11.63
C LYS A 450 -2.99 24.61 -12.95
N LYS A 451 -2.58 25.22 -14.06
CA LYS A 451 -2.57 24.58 -15.39
C LYS A 451 -1.61 23.39 -15.46
N GLN A 452 -0.41 23.47 -14.88
CA GLN A 452 0.54 22.35 -14.80
C GLN A 452 0.03 21.19 -13.94
N VAL A 453 -0.55 21.48 -12.78
CA VAL A 453 -1.13 20.46 -11.91
C VAL A 453 -2.31 19.78 -12.63
N MET A 454 -3.18 20.55 -13.28
CA MET A 454 -4.27 20.00 -14.08
C MET A 454 -3.77 19.18 -15.27
N SER A 455 -2.74 19.62 -15.99
CA SER A 455 -2.17 18.85 -17.10
C SER A 455 -1.48 17.58 -16.62
N TYR A 456 -0.82 17.60 -15.46
CA TYR A 456 -0.27 16.42 -14.80
C TYR A 456 -1.36 15.43 -14.38
N ILE A 457 -2.43 15.92 -13.75
CA ILE A 457 -3.58 15.09 -13.37
C ILE A 457 -4.26 14.51 -14.62
N LEU A 458 -4.47 15.28 -15.69
CA LEU A 458 -5.13 14.80 -16.90
C LEU A 458 -4.27 13.79 -17.68
N SER A 459 -2.96 14.02 -17.78
CA SER A 459 -2.02 13.10 -18.44
C SER A 459 -1.85 11.78 -17.68
N ARG A 460 -1.88 11.83 -16.34
CA ARG A 460 -1.64 10.66 -15.50
C ARG A 460 -2.89 9.93 -15.03
N SER A 461 -4.04 10.61 -14.86
CA SER A 461 -5.19 10.01 -14.16
C SER A 461 -6.12 9.18 -15.04
N MET A 462 -6.33 9.49 -16.33
CA MET A 462 -7.32 8.75 -17.13
C MET A 462 -7.03 8.65 -18.62
N SER A 463 -6.40 9.65 -19.26
CA SER A 463 -6.28 9.68 -20.72
C SER A 463 -5.31 8.64 -21.29
N SER A 464 -4.16 8.40 -20.64
CA SER A 464 -3.19 7.38 -21.05
C SER A 464 -3.71 5.95 -20.92
N HIS A 465 -4.62 5.71 -19.96
CA HIS A 465 -5.19 4.39 -19.71
C HIS A 465 -6.55 4.21 -20.39
N ALA A 466 -7.19 5.27 -20.89
CA ALA A 466 -8.51 5.20 -21.54
C ALA A 466 -8.52 4.25 -22.73
N ALA A 467 -7.48 4.24 -23.57
CA ALA A 467 -7.38 3.32 -24.70
C ALA A 467 -7.13 1.87 -24.28
N GLN A 468 -6.48 1.64 -23.13
CA GLN A 468 -6.29 0.31 -22.57
C GLN A 468 -7.56 -0.19 -21.87
N VAL A 469 -8.24 0.69 -21.15
CA VAL A 469 -9.55 0.41 -20.53
C VAL A 469 -10.59 0.15 -21.61
N HIS A 470 -10.65 0.92 -22.69
CA HIS A 470 -11.56 0.63 -23.82
C HIS A 470 -11.24 -0.72 -24.46
N ARG A 471 -9.97 -1.04 -24.72
CA ARG A 471 -9.59 -2.37 -25.23
C ARG A 471 -9.95 -3.51 -24.27
N LEU A 472 -9.76 -3.32 -22.97
CA LEU A 472 -10.15 -4.30 -21.95
C LEU A 472 -11.67 -4.43 -21.86
N THR A 473 -12.41 -3.33 -21.93
CA THR A 473 -13.88 -3.30 -21.95
C THR A 473 -14.44 -3.98 -23.20
N ASP A 474 -13.86 -3.72 -24.38
CA ASP A 474 -14.25 -4.39 -25.63
C ASP A 474 -13.89 -5.88 -25.59
N GLY A 475 -12.73 -6.23 -25.05
CA GLY A 475 -12.33 -7.62 -24.81
C GLY A 475 -13.29 -8.34 -23.86
N LEU A 476 -13.68 -7.69 -22.75
CA LEU A 476 -14.66 -8.20 -21.80
C LEU A 476 -16.04 -8.32 -22.42
N LYS A 477 -16.47 -7.35 -23.24
CA LYS A 477 -17.74 -7.40 -23.95
C LYS A 477 -17.78 -8.58 -24.94
N ASN A 478 -16.69 -8.82 -25.66
CA ASN A 478 -16.56 -9.96 -26.56
C ASN A 478 -16.51 -11.30 -25.79
N SER A 479 -15.82 -11.35 -24.65
CA SER A 479 -15.82 -12.52 -23.75
C SER A 479 -17.21 -12.79 -23.21
N PHE A 480 -17.92 -11.75 -22.76
CA PHE A 480 -19.30 -11.83 -22.27
C PHE A 480 -20.25 -12.34 -23.35
N ILE A 481 -20.15 -11.84 -24.59
CA ILE A 481 -20.96 -12.35 -25.71
C ILE A 481 -20.62 -13.82 -25.98
N SER A 482 -19.34 -14.20 -25.96
CA SER A 482 -18.92 -15.60 -26.13
C SER A 482 -19.44 -16.50 -25.02
N GLU A 483 -19.40 -16.06 -23.76
CA GLU A 483 -19.93 -16.79 -22.61
C GLU A 483 -21.45 -16.87 -22.65
N LEU A 484 -22.14 -15.80 -23.04
CA LEU A 484 -23.59 -15.78 -23.16
C LEU A 484 -24.07 -16.74 -24.25
N MET A 485 -23.36 -16.82 -25.38
CA MET A 485 -23.63 -17.82 -26.42
C MET A 485 -23.39 -19.26 -25.92
N LYS A 486 -22.42 -19.48 -25.02
CA LYS A 486 -22.17 -20.80 -24.39
C LYS A 486 -23.24 -21.16 -23.34
N PHE A 487 -23.80 -20.16 -22.66
CA PHE A 487 -24.94 -20.34 -21.76
C PHE A 487 -26.25 -20.58 -22.52
N ASP A 488 -26.43 -19.95 -23.69
CA ASP A 488 -27.59 -20.16 -24.56
C ASP A 488 -27.59 -21.57 -25.19
N SER A 489 -26.41 -22.16 -25.41
CA SER A 489 -26.27 -23.53 -25.90
C SER A 489 -26.49 -24.63 -24.83
N LEU A 490 -26.72 -24.28 -23.56
CA LEU A 490 -26.97 -25.25 -22.48
C LEU A 490 -28.44 -25.68 -22.46
N ASP A 491 -28.70 -26.94 -22.76
CA ASP A 491 -30.03 -27.54 -22.61
C ASP A 491 -30.44 -27.61 -21.12
N ILE A 492 -31.68 -27.24 -20.81
CA ILE A 492 -32.32 -27.29 -19.48
C ILE A 492 -32.20 -28.69 -18.85
N SER A 493 -32.17 -29.73 -19.69
CA SER A 493 -31.95 -31.13 -19.29
C SER A 493 -30.65 -31.36 -18.49
N CYS A 494 -29.66 -30.45 -18.61
CA CYS A 494 -28.39 -30.50 -17.89
C CYS A 494 -28.47 -30.10 -16.41
N PHE A 495 -29.60 -29.54 -15.96
CA PHE A 495 -29.81 -29.06 -14.60
C PHE A 495 -30.77 -29.92 -13.78
N VAL A 496 -31.28 -31.02 -14.36
CA VAL A 496 -32.18 -31.93 -13.65
C VAL A 496 -31.36 -32.74 -12.63
N THR A 497 -31.65 -32.57 -11.33
CA THR A 497 -30.98 -33.27 -10.25
C THR A 497 -31.87 -34.27 -9.52
N VAL A 498 -31.25 -35.36 -9.06
CA VAL A 498 -31.84 -36.37 -8.16
C VAL A 498 -31.14 -36.28 -6.82
N SER A 499 -31.92 -36.37 -5.74
CA SER A 499 -31.37 -36.46 -4.38
C SER A 499 -30.95 -37.90 -4.09
N LEU A 500 -29.66 -38.11 -3.89
CA LEU A 500 -29.07 -39.37 -3.43
C LEU A 500 -28.72 -39.18 -1.96
N ASP A 501 -29.68 -39.48 -1.09
CA ASP A 501 -29.63 -39.30 0.37
C ASP A 501 -29.45 -37.84 0.86
N SER A 502 -29.79 -37.64 2.14
CA SER A 502 -30.27 -36.39 2.77
C SER A 502 -29.49 -35.08 2.58
N ASN A 503 -28.35 -35.04 1.87
CA ASN A 503 -27.64 -33.79 1.56
C ASN A 503 -26.94 -33.75 0.18
N THR A 504 -27.06 -34.79 -0.66
CA THR A 504 -26.34 -34.83 -1.95
C THR A 504 -27.32 -34.85 -3.12
N ARG A 505 -27.37 -33.74 -3.86
CA ARG A 505 -28.10 -33.63 -5.14
C ARG A 505 -27.10 -33.74 -6.28
N GLN A 506 -27.33 -34.71 -7.17
CA GLN A 506 -26.47 -34.96 -8.32
C GLN A 506 -27.30 -34.93 -9.59
N CYS A 507 -26.73 -34.42 -10.70
CA CYS A 507 -27.45 -34.34 -11.96
C CYS A 507 -27.73 -35.73 -12.52
N VAL A 508 -28.94 -35.93 -13.04
CA VAL A 508 -29.40 -37.19 -13.66
C VAL A 508 -28.42 -37.68 -14.72
N LEU A 509 -27.86 -36.76 -15.52
CA LEU A 509 -26.91 -37.10 -16.58
C LEU A 509 -25.55 -37.58 -16.05
N ASP A 510 -25.17 -37.19 -14.83
CA ASP A 510 -23.92 -37.65 -14.17
C ASP A 510 -24.11 -39.01 -13.48
N LEU A 511 -25.37 -39.49 -13.40
CA LEU A 511 -25.73 -40.81 -12.89
C LEU A 511 -25.93 -41.83 -14.02
N SER A 512 -25.69 -41.42 -15.27
CA SER A 512 -25.75 -42.31 -16.43
C SER A 512 -24.64 -43.37 -16.36
N ILE A 513 -25.02 -44.62 -16.60
CA ILE A 513 -24.10 -45.78 -16.61
C ILE A 513 -23.16 -45.74 -17.85
N ALA A 514 -23.48 -44.93 -18.87
CA ALA A 514 -22.67 -44.74 -20.06
C ALA A 514 -22.52 -43.25 -20.46
N PRO A 515 -21.73 -42.45 -19.71
CA PRO A 515 -21.59 -41.01 -19.94
C PRO A 515 -20.97 -40.66 -21.31
N SER A 516 -20.15 -41.55 -21.87
CA SER A 516 -19.46 -41.37 -23.15
C SER A 516 -20.31 -41.69 -24.38
N ILE A 517 -21.46 -42.35 -24.20
CA ILE A 517 -22.33 -42.78 -25.30
C ILE A 517 -23.51 -41.80 -25.46
N HIS A 518 -23.90 -41.12 -24.38
CA HIS A 518 -25.01 -40.17 -24.40
C HIS A 518 -24.53 -38.79 -24.88
N PRO A 519 -24.97 -38.29 -26.06
CA PRO A 519 -24.45 -37.05 -26.66
C PRO A 519 -24.54 -35.84 -25.71
N LEU A 520 -25.70 -35.70 -25.04
CA LEU A 520 -25.95 -34.62 -24.09
C LEU A 520 -25.11 -34.72 -22.81
N ALA A 521 -24.64 -35.91 -22.41
CA ALA A 521 -23.81 -36.05 -21.21
C ALA A 521 -22.34 -35.69 -21.51
N HIS A 522 -21.87 -36.02 -22.71
CA HIS A 522 -20.54 -35.65 -23.19
C HIS A 522 -20.44 -34.14 -23.46
N GLU A 523 -21.43 -33.56 -24.15
CA GLU A 523 -21.50 -32.12 -24.41
C GLU A 523 -21.65 -31.31 -23.12
N LYS A 524 -22.45 -31.79 -22.16
CA LYS A 524 -22.55 -31.18 -20.83
C LYS A 524 -21.19 -31.11 -20.13
N LEU A 525 -20.39 -32.17 -20.15
CA LEU A 525 -19.09 -32.17 -19.45
C LEU A 525 -18.15 -31.09 -19.99
N HIS A 526 -18.08 -30.94 -21.32
CA HIS A 526 -17.27 -29.91 -21.95
C HIS A 526 -17.80 -28.49 -21.69
N MET A 527 -19.10 -28.26 -21.91
CA MET A 527 -19.73 -26.95 -21.68
C MET A 527 -19.68 -26.53 -20.20
N TYR A 528 -19.92 -27.47 -19.28
CA TYR A 528 -19.84 -27.21 -17.85
C TYR A 528 -18.41 -26.90 -17.39
N THR A 529 -17.41 -27.58 -17.95
CA THR A 529 -16.01 -27.29 -17.64
C THR A 529 -15.63 -25.88 -18.11
N ASP A 530 -16.04 -25.52 -19.33
CA ASP A 530 -15.79 -24.19 -19.89
C ASP A 530 -16.46 -23.09 -19.06
N ILE A 531 -17.75 -23.24 -18.74
CA ILE A 531 -18.51 -22.28 -17.92
C ILE A 531 -17.96 -22.21 -16.49
N ARG A 532 -17.58 -23.34 -15.92
CA ARG A 532 -16.95 -23.39 -14.60
C ARG A 532 -15.62 -22.63 -14.59
N THR A 533 -14.82 -22.74 -15.64
CA THR A 533 -13.57 -21.98 -15.75
C THR A 533 -13.80 -20.49 -15.99
N ALA A 534 -14.79 -20.13 -16.80
CA ALA A 534 -15.13 -18.72 -17.09
C ALA A 534 -15.67 -17.98 -15.85
N VAL A 535 -16.57 -18.61 -15.10
CA VAL A 535 -17.24 -18.01 -13.93
C VAL A 535 -16.47 -18.25 -12.61
N GLY A 536 -15.34 -18.96 -12.67
CA GLY A 536 -14.53 -19.31 -11.49
C GLY A 536 -15.29 -20.19 -10.48
N PHE A 537 -16.19 -21.05 -10.95
CA PHE A 537 -17.05 -21.85 -10.08
C PHE A 537 -16.27 -23.02 -9.43
N PRO A 538 -16.41 -23.26 -8.12
CA PRO A 538 -15.64 -24.30 -7.43
C PRO A 538 -16.00 -25.72 -7.88
N ALA A 539 -14.97 -26.55 -8.08
CA ALA A 539 -15.07 -27.94 -8.55
C ALA A 539 -15.95 -28.87 -7.73
N PHE A 540 -16.10 -28.55 -6.45
CA PHE A 540 -16.73 -29.40 -5.43
C PHE A 540 -18.20 -29.03 -5.19
N LYS A 541 -18.74 -28.00 -5.86
CA LYS A 541 -20.14 -27.59 -5.72
C LYS A 541 -21.00 -28.22 -6.82
N SER A 542 -22.27 -28.48 -6.50
CA SER A 542 -23.25 -29.01 -7.46
C SER A 542 -23.57 -28.00 -8.55
N THR A 543 -23.92 -28.49 -9.75
CA THR A 543 -24.39 -27.70 -10.89
C THR A 543 -25.54 -26.74 -10.54
N ASP A 544 -26.42 -27.12 -9.61
CA ASP A 544 -27.56 -26.31 -9.15
C ASP A 544 -27.12 -25.02 -8.43
N SER A 545 -25.93 -25.05 -7.81
CA SER A 545 -25.39 -23.90 -7.11
C SER A 545 -24.75 -22.87 -8.07
N LEU A 546 -24.67 -23.19 -9.37
CA LEU A 546 -24.12 -22.29 -10.39
C LEU A 546 -24.94 -21.00 -10.49
N PHE A 547 -26.28 -21.10 -10.50
CA PHE A 547 -27.15 -19.93 -10.60
C PHE A 547 -27.02 -19.01 -9.39
N LEU A 548 -26.89 -19.56 -8.18
CA LEU A 548 -26.67 -18.77 -6.95
C LEU A 548 -25.30 -18.07 -6.99
N HIS A 549 -24.28 -18.73 -7.53
CA HIS A 549 -22.95 -18.14 -7.69
C HIS A 549 -22.92 -17.06 -8.77
N VAL A 550 -23.65 -17.25 -9.88
CA VAL A 550 -23.83 -16.21 -10.91
C VAL A 550 -24.61 -15.01 -10.37
N LEU A 551 -25.64 -15.24 -9.54
CA LEU A 551 -26.39 -14.18 -8.87
C LEU A 551 -25.52 -13.40 -7.87
N ASP A 552 -24.65 -14.10 -7.14
CA ASP A 552 -23.67 -13.47 -6.23
C ASP A 552 -22.67 -12.60 -7.01
N ILE A 553 -22.13 -13.10 -8.12
CA ILE A 553 -21.28 -12.32 -9.03
C ILE A 553 -22.05 -11.10 -9.58
N HIS A 554 -23.32 -11.27 -9.98
CA HIS A 554 -24.14 -10.16 -10.46
C HIS A 554 -24.31 -9.07 -9.38
N ASN A 555 -24.58 -9.46 -8.15
CA ASN A 555 -24.69 -8.53 -7.03
C ASN A 555 -23.37 -7.81 -6.77
N GLN A 556 -22.24 -8.52 -6.78
CA GLN A 556 -20.91 -7.92 -6.63
C GLN A 556 -20.59 -6.92 -7.76
N ILE A 557 -20.96 -7.25 -9.01
CA ILE A 557 -20.82 -6.33 -10.15
C ILE A 557 -21.70 -5.10 -9.98
N GLN A 558 -22.95 -5.25 -9.52
CA GLN A 558 -23.83 -4.11 -9.23
C GLN A 558 -23.25 -3.22 -8.12
N GLU A 559 -22.73 -3.81 -7.04
CA GLU A 559 -22.10 -3.07 -5.95
C GLU A 559 -20.88 -2.28 -6.45
N LEU A 560 -20.03 -2.90 -7.28
CA LEU A 560 -18.89 -2.23 -7.90
C LEU A 560 -19.32 -1.09 -8.83
N HIS A 561 -20.37 -1.30 -9.63
CA HIS A 561 -20.91 -0.26 -10.51
C HIS A 561 -21.43 0.93 -9.69
N GLN A 562 -22.20 0.67 -8.63
CA GLN A 562 -22.67 1.73 -7.73
C GLN A 562 -21.52 2.48 -7.06
N ALA A 563 -20.46 1.78 -6.63
CA ALA A 563 -19.27 2.40 -6.05
C ALA A 563 -18.53 3.29 -7.08
N GLN A 564 -18.39 2.82 -8.31
CA GLN A 564 -17.79 3.59 -9.41
C GLN A 564 -18.61 4.84 -9.73
N GLN A 565 -19.93 4.74 -9.79
CA GLN A 565 -20.82 5.86 -10.08
C GLN A 565 -20.78 6.92 -8.97
N ARG A 566 -20.75 6.50 -7.69
CA ARG A 566 -20.53 7.41 -6.55
C ARG A 566 -19.21 8.16 -6.67
N ARG A 567 -18.13 7.47 -7.06
CA ARG A 567 -16.82 8.08 -7.29
C ARG A 567 -16.85 9.09 -8.43
N GLN A 568 -17.45 8.76 -9.57
CA GLN A 568 -17.59 9.68 -10.70
C GLN A 568 -18.38 10.93 -10.33
N ASN A 569 -19.48 10.77 -9.58
CA ASN A 569 -20.27 11.90 -9.09
C ASN A 569 -19.47 12.78 -8.12
N SER A 570 -18.72 12.19 -7.18
CA SER A 570 -17.83 12.93 -6.27
C SER A 570 -16.77 13.74 -7.02
N VAL A 571 -16.11 13.14 -8.01
CA VAL A 571 -15.13 13.83 -8.87
C VAL A 571 -15.78 14.96 -9.67
N ARG A 572 -16.97 14.73 -10.23
CA ARG A 572 -17.72 15.75 -10.96
C ARG A 572 -18.11 16.92 -10.06
N THR A 573 -18.57 16.65 -8.83
CA THR A 573 -18.88 17.67 -7.83
C THR A 573 -17.64 18.47 -7.42
N ALA A 574 -16.50 17.79 -7.23
CA ALA A 574 -15.22 18.45 -6.94
C ALA A 574 -14.74 19.33 -8.11
N MET A 575 -14.91 18.88 -9.36
CA MET A 575 -14.60 19.68 -10.56
C MET A 575 -15.53 20.89 -10.70
N THR A 576 -16.83 20.74 -10.43
CA THR A 576 -17.76 21.88 -10.44
C THR A 576 -17.44 22.89 -9.35
N ALA A 577 -17.08 22.44 -8.15
CA ALA A 577 -16.64 23.32 -7.05
C ALA A 577 -15.35 24.08 -7.43
N ALA A 578 -14.36 23.39 -8.01
CA ALA A 578 -13.11 24.00 -8.46
C ALA A 578 -13.27 25.06 -9.58
N ASN A 579 -14.39 25.01 -10.32
CA ASN A 579 -14.73 25.98 -11.37
C ASN A 579 -15.60 27.14 -10.88
N THR A 580 -16.22 27.04 -9.70
CA THR A 580 -17.19 28.03 -9.18
C THR A 580 -16.73 28.77 -7.93
N THR A 581 -15.69 28.30 -7.21
CA THR A 581 -15.24 28.93 -5.97
C THR A 581 -13.82 29.50 -6.11
N ASP A 582 -13.71 30.82 -6.03
CA ASP A 582 -12.46 31.55 -5.78
C ASP A 582 -11.89 31.25 -4.37
N ASP A 583 -12.69 30.64 -3.48
CA ASP A 583 -12.30 30.26 -2.12
C ASP A 583 -11.72 28.84 -2.06
N LEU A 584 -10.38 28.78 -2.12
CA LEU A 584 -9.54 27.59 -1.90
C LEU A 584 -9.88 26.85 -0.60
N SER A 585 -10.39 27.55 0.42
CA SER A 585 -10.80 27.02 1.71
C SER A 585 -11.94 26.00 1.61
N THR A 586 -12.94 26.28 0.76
CA THR A 586 -14.12 25.42 0.57
C THR A 586 -13.75 24.14 -0.18
N PHE A 587 -12.83 24.25 -1.15
CA PHE A 587 -12.29 23.11 -1.88
C PHE A 587 -11.48 22.20 -0.95
N LEU A 588 -10.57 22.76 -0.15
CA LEU A 588 -9.75 22.03 0.81
C LEU A 588 -10.62 21.34 1.88
N ALA A 589 -11.66 22.00 2.39
CA ALA A 589 -12.60 21.40 3.33
C ALA A 589 -13.37 20.21 2.73
N SER A 590 -13.72 20.27 1.43
CA SER A 590 -14.39 19.15 0.75
C SER A 590 -13.46 17.95 0.53
N VAL A 591 -12.21 18.21 0.17
CA VAL A 591 -11.18 17.18 -0.06
C VAL A 591 -10.81 16.51 1.26
N GLN A 592 -10.64 17.29 2.32
CA GLN A 592 -10.33 16.79 3.65
C GLN A 592 -11.45 15.89 4.20
N ARG A 593 -12.72 16.29 4.03
CA ARG A 593 -13.88 15.47 4.43
C ARG A 593 -13.95 14.14 3.66
N ASN A 594 -13.62 14.14 2.37
CA ASN A 594 -13.57 12.91 1.56
C ASN A 594 -12.40 12.01 1.97
N LEU A 595 -11.24 12.57 2.32
CA LEU A 595 -10.09 11.84 2.85
C LEU A 595 -10.43 11.18 4.19
N GLU A 596 -11.09 11.92 5.09
CA GLU A 596 -11.52 11.41 6.39
C GLU A 596 -12.52 10.24 6.24
N ASP A 597 -13.52 10.36 5.35
CA ASP A 597 -14.47 9.28 5.05
C ASP A 597 -13.79 8.03 4.47
N MET A 598 -12.83 8.21 3.57
CA MET A 598 -12.05 7.10 2.99
C MET A 598 -11.17 6.41 4.04
N CYS A 599 -10.48 7.18 4.89
CA CYS A 599 -9.70 6.63 5.99
C CYS A 599 -10.57 5.86 6.98
N GLN A 600 -11.78 6.34 7.24
CA GLN A 600 -12.73 5.68 8.12
C GLN A 600 -13.21 4.34 7.53
N LYS A 601 -13.59 4.33 6.23
CA LYS A 601 -13.98 3.09 5.53
C LYS A 601 -12.84 2.08 5.42
N ALA A 602 -11.61 2.53 5.23
CA ALA A 602 -10.44 1.65 5.23
C ALA A 602 -10.26 0.98 6.60
N LYS A 603 -10.36 1.75 7.69
CA LYS A 603 -10.31 1.21 9.06
C LYS A 603 -11.43 0.21 9.34
N GLU A 604 -12.65 0.49 8.88
CA GLU A 604 -13.79 -0.41 9.03
C GLU A 604 -13.59 -1.71 8.23
N HIS A 605 -13.05 -1.62 7.01
CA HIS A 605 -12.71 -2.78 6.20
C HIS A 605 -11.61 -3.64 6.87
N ASP A 606 -10.53 -3.01 7.32
CA ASP A 606 -9.43 -3.69 8.00
C ASP A 606 -9.91 -4.39 9.29
N ARG A 607 -10.80 -3.73 10.04
CA ARG A 607 -11.41 -4.32 11.23
C ARG A 607 -12.27 -5.53 10.88
N ALA A 608 -13.12 -5.43 9.86
CA ALA A 608 -13.93 -6.54 9.39
C ALA A 608 -13.08 -7.73 8.89
N GLN A 609 -11.96 -7.47 8.22
CA GLN A 609 -11.02 -8.51 7.81
C GLN A 609 -10.32 -9.15 9.00
N CYS A 610 -9.87 -8.36 9.99
CA CYS A 610 -9.30 -8.86 11.22
C CYS A 610 -10.28 -9.76 11.97
N ASP A 611 -11.53 -9.32 12.14
CA ASP A 611 -12.58 -10.08 12.82
C ASP A 611 -12.91 -11.40 12.09
N LYS A 612 -12.76 -11.45 10.76
CA LYS A 612 -12.99 -12.65 9.95
C LYS A 612 -11.79 -13.61 9.93
N LEU A 613 -10.57 -13.10 9.86
CA LEU A 613 -9.34 -13.88 9.65
C LEU A 613 -8.68 -14.32 10.95
N LEU A 614 -8.68 -13.47 11.98
CA LEU A 614 -8.03 -13.74 13.26
C LEU A 614 -8.58 -15.01 13.94
N PRO A 615 -9.90 -15.28 13.98
CA PRO A 615 -10.42 -16.51 14.59
C PRO A 615 -10.02 -17.76 13.80
N LYS A 616 -9.93 -17.66 12.47
CA LYS A 616 -9.53 -18.77 11.60
C LYS A 616 -8.05 -19.11 11.79
N LEU A 617 -7.20 -18.08 11.87
CA LEU A 617 -5.76 -18.22 12.16
C LEU A 617 -5.51 -18.77 13.56
N GLN A 618 -6.26 -18.31 14.57
CA GLN A 618 -6.16 -18.87 15.92
C GLN A 618 -6.60 -20.34 15.97
N LYS A 619 -7.64 -20.72 15.23
CA LYS A 619 -8.10 -22.11 15.13
C LYS A 619 -7.06 -23.00 14.42
N SER A 620 -6.48 -22.53 13.32
CA SER A 620 -5.44 -23.29 12.62
C SER A 620 -4.15 -23.38 13.43
N LEU A 621 -3.74 -22.32 14.13
CA LEU A 621 -2.59 -22.33 15.03
C LEU A 621 -2.78 -23.31 16.18
N LYS A 622 -3.96 -23.34 16.82
CA LYS A 622 -4.30 -24.35 17.82
C LYS A 622 -4.22 -25.77 17.25
N ALA A 623 -4.75 -26.00 16.05
CA ALA A 623 -4.66 -27.31 15.40
C ALA A 623 -3.20 -27.73 15.10
N ILE A 624 -2.36 -26.79 14.66
CA ILE A 624 -0.94 -27.02 14.41
C ILE A 624 -0.20 -27.34 15.71
N LEU A 625 -0.46 -26.60 16.78
CA LEU A 625 0.15 -26.85 18.10
C LEU A 625 -0.25 -28.22 18.65
N THR A 626 -1.51 -28.63 18.50
CA THR A 626 -1.98 -29.97 18.88
C THR A 626 -1.34 -31.05 18.02
N CYS A 627 -1.15 -30.81 16.71
CA CYS A 627 -0.46 -31.75 15.83
C CYS A 627 1.02 -31.87 16.19
N ALA A 628 1.68 -30.75 16.53
CA ALA A 628 3.08 -30.74 16.95
C ALA A 628 3.30 -31.50 18.27
N SER A 629 2.40 -31.37 19.25
CA SER A 629 2.49 -32.17 20.48
C SER A 629 2.30 -33.66 20.20
N GLN A 630 1.32 -34.02 19.35
CA GLN A 630 1.13 -35.40 18.90
C GLN A 630 2.34 -35.96 18.14
N MET A 631 2.99 -35.16 17.30
CA MET A 631 4.23 -35.55 16.62
C MET A 631 5.37 -35.79 17.60
N SER A 632 5.48 -35.00 18.67
CA SER A 632 6.48 -35.22 19.72
C SER A 632 6.26 -36.55 20.46
N ASP A 633 5.00 -36.93 20.68
CA ASP A 633 4.66 -38.21 21.32
C ASP A 633 4.87 -39.38 20.36
N LEU A 634 4.56 -39.19 19.07
CA LEU A 634 4.85 -40.18 18.02
C LEU A 634 6.36 -40.38 17.87
N GLN A 635 7.16 -39.32 17.95
CA GLN A 635 8.62 -39.39 17.95
C GLN A 635 9.15 -40.16 19.17
N LYS A 636 8.57 -39.98 20.37
CA LYS A 636 8.91 -40.80 21.53
C LYS A 636 8.57 -42.28 21.31
N GLN A 637 7.39 -42.58 20.77
CA GLN A 637 6.97 -43.96 20.47
C GLN A 637 7.87 -44.62 19.42
N VAL A 638 8.27 -43.87 18.39
CA VAL A 638 9.21 -44.33 17.36
C VAL A 638 10.60 -44.56 17.96
N ASN A 639 11.08 -43.67 18.84
CA ASN A 639 12.35 -43.88 19.55
C ASN A 639 12.29 -45.11 20.46
N ILE A 640 11.19 -45.32 21.21
CA ILE A 640 10.99 -46.52 22.03
C ILE A 640 11.01 -47.79 21.16
N TRP A 641 10.36 -47.75 20.00
CA TRP A 641 10.38 -48.84 19.04
C TRP A 641 11.76 -49.07 18.43
N TRP A 642 12.53 -48.01 18.18
CA TRP A 642 13.88 -48.07 17.62
C TRP A 642 14.91 -48.62 18.61
N GLU A 643 14.80 -48.24 19.89
CA GLU A 643 15.69 -48.72 20.95
C GLU A 643 15.40 -50.17 21.35
N GLN A 644 14.13 -50.58 21.37
CA GLN A 644 13.71 -51.95 21.71
C GLN A 644 12.59 -52.45 20.77
N PRO A 645 12.94 -52.83 19.53
CA PRO A 645 11.95 -53.37 18.61
C PRO A 645 11.35 -54.65 19.19
N ALA A 646 10.03 -54.69 19.21
CA ALA A 646 9.19 -55.80 19.68
C ALA A 646 8.97 -56.01 21.18
N GLN A 647 9.43 -55.11 22.06
CA GLN A 647 9.13 -55.22 23.51
C GLN A 647 7.61 -55.21 23.82
N PHE A 648 6.81 -54.52 23.00
CA PHE A 648 5.37 -54.36 23.21
C PHE A 648 4.49 -55.02 22.14
N THR A 649 5.07 -55.62 21.10
CA THR A 649 4.29 -56.12 19.94
C THR A 649 4.03 -57.63 19.97
N THR A 650 4.60 -58.41 20.89
CA THR A 650 4.38 -59.87 20.97
C THR A 650 4.23 -60.43 22.40
N PRO A 651 3.35 -59.89 23.26
CA PRO A 651 3.10 -60.47 24.59
C PRO A 651 2.54 -61.90 24.56
N TRP A 652 2.03 -62.37 23.41
CA TRP A 652 1.46 -63.71 23.22
C TRP A 652 2.45 -64.75 22.66
N VAL A 653 3.68 -64.36 22.28
CA VAL A 653 4.65 -65.31 21.73
C VAL A 653 5.37 -65.99 22.89
N VAL A 654 5.21 -67.32 22.96
CA VAL A 654 5.73 -68.16 24.02
C VAL A 654 6.81 -69.08 23.44
N THR A 655 8.03 -68.99 23.96
CA THR A 655 9.13 -69.91 23.65
C THR A 655 9.47 -70.70 24.90
N GLU A 656 9.41 -72.04 24.80
CA GLU A 656 9.57 -72.97 25.93
C GLU A 656 8.58 -72.74 27.09
N GLY A 657 7.33 -72.38 26.78
CA GLY A 657 6.28 -72.19 27.78
C GLY A 657 6.37 -70.87 28.58
N MET A 658 7.32 -69.98 28.27
CA MET A 658 7.45 -68.66 28.92
C MET A 658 7.35 -67.51 27.92
N THR A 659 6.73 -66.40 28.34
CA THR A 659 6.70 -65.16 27.54
C THR A 659 8.03 -64.39 27.65
N PHE A 660 8.30 -63.49 26.70
CA PHE A 660 9.51 -62.65 26.72
C PHE A 660 9.71 -61.93 28.07
N ASP A 661 8.62 -61.42 28.64
CA ASP A 661 8.64 -60.67 29.91
C ASP A 661 9.01 -61.58 31.11
N GLN A 662 8.62 -62.86 31.06
CA GLN A 662 9.02 -63.87 32.04
C GLN A 662 10.49 -64.30 31.87
N TRP A 663 10.95 -64.46 30.63
CA TRP A 663 12.35 -64.69 30.31
C TRP A 663 13.25 -63.55 30.78
N LEU A 664 12.83 -62.29 30.59
CA LEU A 664 13.54 -61.11 31.03
C LEU A 664 13.67 -61.06 32.57
N ARG A 665 12.61 -61.43 33.30
CA ARG A 665 12.66 -61.56 34.77
C ARG A 665 13.61 -62.66 35.21
N LYS A 666 13.54 -63.84 34.58
CA LYS A 666 14.43 -64.98 34.88
C LYS A 666 15.90 -64.63 34.61
N TRP A 667 16.17 -63.97 33.49
CA TRP A 667 17.49 -63.43 33.16
C TRP A 667 17.96 -62.41 34.20
N ARG A 668 17.11 -61.44 34.59
CA ARG A 668 17.47 -60.44 35.59
C ARG A 668 17.82 -61.07 36.94
N VAL A 669 17.06 -62.07 37.37
CA VAL A 669 17.34 -62.85 38.59
C VAL A 669 18.63 -63.65 38.47
N ALA A 670 18.87 -64.31 37.33
CA ALA A 670 20.12 -65.05 37.09
C ALA A 670 21.34 -64.13 37.09
N VAL A 671 21.24 -62.96 36.45
CA VAL A 671 22.31 -61.94 36.43
C VAL A 671 22.55 -61.38 37.84
N THR A 672 21.51 -61.06 38.61
CA THR A 672 21.69 -60.60 40.00
C THR A 672 22.28 -61.68 40.89
N MET A 673 21.88 -62.95 40.74
CA MET A 673 22.51 -64.07 41.45
C MET A 673 23.97 -64.26 41.05
N HIS A 674 24.30 -64.15 39.77
CA HIS A 674 25.68 -64.24 39.30
C HIS A 674 26.52 -63.06 39.81
N HIS A 675 25.95 -61.87 39.85
CA HIS A 675 26.61 -60.69 40.39
C HIS A 675 26.83 -60.83 41.90
N LYS A 676 25.85 -61.34 42.63
CA LYS A 676 25.97 -61.66 44.06
C LYS A 676 27.05 -62.72 44.31
N LYS A 677 27.09 -63.80 43.53
CA LYS A 677 28.16 -64.80 43.59
C LYS A 677 29.53 -64.20 43.28
N MET A 678 29.64 -63.32 42.29
CA MET A 678 30.89 -62.60 41.98
C MET A 678 31.36 -61.73 43.16
N ILE A 679 30.44 -61.07 43.85
CA ILE A 679 30.75 -60.30 45.06
C ILE A 679 31.17 -61.23 46.20
N GLU A 680 30.49 -62.36 46.39
CA GLU A 680 30.85 -63.36 47.40
C GLU A 680 32.23 -63.99 47.13
N TYR A 681 32.56 -64.29 45.86
CA TYR A 681 33.89 -64.75 45.45
C TYR A 681 34.98 -63.69 45.70
N LYS A 682 34.70 -62.41 45.39
CA LYS A 682 35.62 -61.31 45.71
C LYS A 682 35.82 -61.15 47.23
N CYS A 683 34.76 -61.25 48.02
CA CYS A 683 34.84 -61.19 49.48
C CYS A 683 35.59 -62.40 50.07
N ALA A 684 35.44 -63.60 49.49
CA ALA A 684 36.18 -64.80 49.90
C ALA A 684 37.67 -64.70 49.55
N ALA A 685 38.01 -64.17 48.37
CA ALA A 685 39.39 -63.91 47.95
C ALA A 685 40.08 -62.86 48.85
N MET A 686 39.38 -61.80 49.26
CA MET A 686 39.90 -60.82 50.22
C MET A 686 40.17 -61.43 51.61
N LYS A 687 39.30 -62.33 52.10
CA LYS A 687 39.53 -63.04 53.37
C LYS A 687 40.70 -64.04 53.31
N GLN A 688 40.99 -64.61 52.15
CA GLN A 688 42.19 -65.46 51.94
C GLN A 688 43.49 -64.63 51.87
N GLN A 689 43.45 -63.41 51.33
CA GLN A 689 44.58 -62.47 51.39
C GLN A 689 44.85 -61.96 52.82
N ASP A 690 43.81 -61.72 53.63
CA ASP A 690 43.97 -61.30 55.02
C ASP A 690 44.46 -62.42 55.96
N SER A 691 44.22 -63.69 55.61
CA SER A 691 44.75 -64.85 56.36
C SER A 691 46.16 -65.25 55.92
N ALA A 692 46.53 -65.01 54.66
CA ALA A 692 47.91 -65.15 54.17
C ALA A 692 48.85 -64.00 54.61
N SER A 693 48.30 -62.88 55.09
CA SER A 693 49.08 -61.75 55.64
C SER A 693 49.27 -61.82 57.18
N LYS A 694 48.76 -62.87 57.84
CA LYS A 694 48.84 -63.11 59.29
C LYS A 694 49.52 -64.44 59.67
N SER A 695 50.15 -65.11 58.72
CA SER A 695 51.11 -66.20 58.92
C SER A 695 52.39 -65.86 58.19
#